data_AF-A0A7J6NZW0-F1
#
_entry.id   AF-A0A7J6NZW0-F1
#
_cell.length_a   1.000
_cell.length_b   1.000
_cell.length_c   1.000
_cell.angle_alpha   90.00
_cell.angle_beta   90.00
_cell.angle_gamma   90.00
#
_symmetry.space_group_name_H-M   'P 1'
#
loop_
_entity.id
_entity.type
_entity.pdbx_description
1 polymer ?
#
loop_
_entity_poly.entity_id
_entity_poly.type
_entity_poly.pdbx_seq_one_letter_code
_entity_poly.pdbx_strand_id
1 'polypeptide(L)'
;MRTTLHRGSFPLREITKREFLKNERYAVASAAETEEDIWGDVRLLASDDSQGTFGKWSNPVIIISSVVAAVVLFFVVCCCGCGYISGIGGLVILLALGGWILYIKLHKNYSGLHGSEYDSCAQLVGCKCLWTRLPPLLLNRAAGESHGSQVKNPELNMSACEEFLSPKRLKASEALPEDSESVVEETDVEYINGYLAKMHPGAGLQCQVMEGKGRTLTSKKHHEIGDVIFVEPPLHIVCEEAGDPDFEEIKKLCDVEGDMDYDPLWYWCALRSLTDADLPSNREVFHRGPFWCPVVACLSVYTRIVAIRYPKILDSIARDSSAISRITTVAAEVQRRLLLLHRPETTEISESVDRVAKACGLEGKEELLEDLLQVWIHNCFEYQETPTGYSTYFAPAFMSHSCLPNADWVNDPEGNFVLKSRMVVNEGDEICVSYLSEEALLDCTKTRVDDLDSTKGFVCTCPRCVADEDPSRVFACPSCSLGEVTFPSQAPLMSEGEEAIGSFDDFPSCSTCGRELTRDGFKACLRIESRIGNILESLEAKPISRHNAGEFLSSMEVEQLQRLSQLGTHDKHGLSAKLLHILVDYYVFTKEYSEAIKCIDIYLDFCERVYDGLNGARSWALEEKGDILLEMATYEILIERNSSKFSGFSSQSIRRMFFYGTFAEDEIGKLASSRILETYEKAAEELKLLFGDWHEYHTQVHEKIIKECVFVPPLVALVIPLLPPAKETVPEFNLGRRNVDTALLFTQRVEYFRDLMVDHIHS
;
A
#
# COMPACT_ATOMS: atom_id res chain seq x y z
N MET A 1 -11.34 -13.07 -0.47
CA MET A 1 -9.92 -13.18 -0.09
C MET A 1 -8.95 -12.82 -1.22
N ARG A 2 -9.40 -12.38 -2.42
CA ARG A 2 -8.53 -12.09 -3.58
C ARG A 2 -8.54 -10.62 -4.03
N THR A 3 -9.19 -9.72 -3.29
CA THR A 3 -9.46 -8.32 -3.73
C THR A 3 -8.90 -7.27 -2.77
N THR A 4 -8.00 -7.65 -1.86
CA THR A 4 -7.39 -6.71 -0.90
C THR A 4 -5.87 -6.64 -0.97
N LEU A 5 -5.20 -7.53 -1.72
CA LEU A 5 -3.74 -7.66 -1.75
C LEU A 5 -3.00 -6.67 -2.67
N HIS A 6 -3.70 -5.75 -3.35
CA HIS A 6 -3.09 -4.72 -4.21
C HIS A 6 -3.45 -3.28 -3.80
N ARG A 7 -3.71 -3.05 -2.51
CA ARG A 7 -3.73 -1.68 -1.95
C ARG A 7 -2.46 -1.42 -1.14
N GLY A 8 -1.30 -1.75 -1.70
CA GLY A 8 0.02 -1.47 -1.13
C GLY A 8 0.61 -0.19 -1.72
N SER A 9 -0.01 0.93 -1.38
CA SER A 9 0.53 2.30 -1.41
C SER A 9 -0.64 3.23 -1.14
N PHE A 10 -0.88 3.53 0.14
CA PHE A 10 -1.50 4.82 0.43
C PHE A 10 -0.49 5.88 -0.02
N PRO A 11 -0.79 6.73 -1.01
CA PRO A 11 -0.01 7.94 -1.12
C PRO A 11 -0.22 8.72 0.18
N LEU A 12 0.83 9.38 0.68
CA LEU A 12 0.79 10.39 1.75
C LEU A 12 -0.10 11.61 1.37
N ARG A 13 -1.16 11.43 0.57
CA ARG A 13 -2.07 12.45 0.03
C ARG A 13 -2.92 13.16 1.09
N GLU A 14 -2.89 12.76 2.36
CA GLU A 14 -3.47 13.58 3.43
C GLU A 14 -2.53 14.71 3.90
N ILE A 15 -1.23 14.68 3.57
CA ILE A 15 -0.24 15.64 4.10
C ILE A 15 -0.38 17.06 3.52
N THR A 16 -0.93 17.27 2.32
CA THR A 16 -0.89 18.58 1.66
C THR A 16 -2.16 19.42 1.71
N LYS A 17 -3.26 18.96 2.34
CA LYS A 17 -4.49 19.77 2.40
C LYS A 17 -4.38 21.02 3.29
N ARG A 18 -3.43 21.07 4.22
CA ARG A 18 -3.37 22.16 5.24
C ARG A 18 -2.60 23.41 4.82
N GLU A 19 -1.64 23.33 3.89
CA GLU A 19 -0.92 24.52 3.42
C GLU A 19 -1.61 25.24 2.25
N PHE A 20 -2.42 24.54 1.45
CA PHE A 20 -3.13 25.16 0.32
C PHE A 20 -4.34 26.01 0.74
N LEU A 21 -4.93 25.75 1.91
CA LEU A 21 -6.15 26.44 2.38
C LEU A 21 -5.92 27.85 2.96
N LYS A 22 -4.68 28.36 3.02
CA LYS A 22 -4.40 29.73 3.50
C LYS A 22 -4.34 30.79 2.38
N ASN A 23 -4.31 30.42 1.10
CA ASN A 23 -4.16 31.39 -0.01
C ASN A 23 -5.39 31.64 -0.90
N GLU A 24 -6.53 30.97 -0.72
CA GLU A 24 -7.76 31.25 -1.49
C GLU A 24 -8.77 32.16 -0.74
N ARG A 25 -8.41 33.42 -0.50
CA ARG A 25 -9.40 34.46 -0.12
C ARG A 25 -9.40 35.72 -0.98
N TYR A 26 -8.70 35.72 -2.11
CA TYR A 26 -8.77 36.81 -3.09
C TYR A 26 -8.69 36.27 -4.51
N ALA A 27 -9.82 35.80 -5.07
CA ALA A 27 -10.16 35.91 -6.50
C ALA A 27 -11.40 35.05 -6.87
N VAL A 28 -12.61 35.51 -6.53
CA VAL A 28 -13.82 35.10 -7.29
C VAL A 28 -14.72 36.33 -7.44
N ALA A 29 -14.39 37.17 -8.41
CA ALA A 29 -15.28 38.21 -8.94
C ALA A 29 -14.77 38.72 -10.31
N SER A 30 -14.88 37.89 -11.35
CA SER A 30 -15.27 38.30 -12.71
C SER A 30 -14.91 37.21 -13.72
N ALA A 31 -15.92 36.59 -14.33
CA ALA A 31 -15.92 36.15 -15.73
C ALA A 31 -17.23 35.42 -15.99
N ALA A 32 -18.32 36.20 -16.05
CA ALA A 32 -19.45 35.82 -16.88
C ALA A 32 -19.19 36.48 -18.23
N GLU A 33 -18.85 35.70 -19.26
CA GLU A 33 -19.17 36.00 -20.66
C GLU A 33 -18.64 34.88 -21.59
N THR A 34 -19.57 34.34 -22.39
CA THR A 34 -19.42 33.64 -23.68
C THR A 34 -18.77 32.24 -23.71
N GLU A 35 -19.61 31.20 -23.50
CA GLU A 35 -19.48 29.90 -24.17
C GLU A 35 -20.67 29.71 -25.12
N GLU A 36 -20.53 30.18 -26.35
CA GLU A 36 -21.27 29.70 -27.52
C GLU A 36 -20.23 29.13 -28.49
N ASP A 37 -20.04 27.81 -28.46
CA ASP A 37 -19.96 26.95 -29.64
C ASP A 37 -19.55 25.52 -29.24
N ILE A 38 -20.08 24.55 -29.98
CA ILE A 38 -19.80 23.10 -29.92
C ILE A 38 -20.63 22.30 -28.90
N TRP A 39 -21.95 22.28 -29.12
CA TRP A 39 -22.81 21.13 -28.79
C TRP A 39 -23.73 20.83 -29.99
N GLY A 40 -23.22 20.04 -30.92
CA GLY A 40 -24.01 19.41 -31.97
C GLY A 40 -24.19 17.93 -31.65
N ASP A 41 -25.45 17.52 -31.52
CA ASP A 41 -25.96 16.14 -31.46
C ASP A 41 -25.73 15.34 -30.17
N VAL A 42 -26.72 15.41 -29.26
CA VAL A 42 -27.57 14.27 -28.79
C VAL A 42 -28.61 14.83 -27.81
N ARG A 43 -29.87 15.01 -28.27
CA ARG A 43 -31.07 15.07 -27.41
C ARG A 43 -32.27 14.50 -28.16
N LEU A 44 -32.91 13.50 -27.52
CA LEU A 44 -34.27 12.93 -27.66
C LEU A 44 -34.09 11.46 -27.24
N LEU A 45 -34.60 10.93 -26.13
CA LEU A 45 -35.98 10.93 -25.66
C LEU A 45 -36.02 10.60 -24.15
N ALA A 46 -36.81 11.33 -23.37
CA ALA A 46 -37.40 10.83 -22.14
C ALA A 46 -38.79 11.44 -22.01
N SER A 47 -39.82 10.63 -22.20
CA SER A 47 -41.22 10.93 -21.88
C SER A 47 -41.77 9.80 -21.03
N ASP A 48 -42.17 10.19 -19.82
CA ASP A 48 -43.21 9.71 -18.91
C ASP A 48 -43.81 8.29 -18.95
N ASP A 49 -44.13 7.91 -17.70
CA ASP A 49 -45.18 7.01 -17.21
C ASP A 49 -44.97 5.48 -17.19
N SER A 50 -44.82 4.95 -15.97
CA SER A 50 -45.92 4.15 -15.38
C SER A 50 -45.71 3.86 -13.89
N GLN A 51 -46.74 4.18 -13.11
CA GLN A 51 -46.92 3.76 -11.73
C GLN A 51 -47.27 2.26 -11.66
N GLY A 52 -46.69 1.55 -10.70
CA GLY A 52 -47.05 0.18 -10.36
C GLY A 52 -46.91 -0.08 -8.85
N THR A 53 -48.03 -0.13 -8.15
CA THR A 53 -48.18 -0.49 -6.74
C THR A 53 -47.72 -1.92 -6.44
N PHE A 54 -46.89 -2.13 -5.41
CA PHE A 54 -46.64 -3.46 -4.82
C PHE A 54 -46.87 -3.48 -3.30
N GLY A 55 -47.54 -4.53 -2.86
CA GLY A 55 -48.15 -4.69 -1.54
C GLY A 55 -47.21 -5.13 -0.42
N LYS A 56 -47.65 -4.80 0.80
CA LYS A 56 -47.05 -5.14 2.11
C LYS A 56 -47.11 -6.63 2.43
N TRP A 57 -45.96 -7.23 2.77
CA TRP A 57 -45.71 -8.36 3.69
C TRP A 57 -44.25 -8.17 4.18
N SER A 58 -43.78 -8.46 5.39
CA SER A 58 -44.27 -9.11 6.60
C SER A 58 -43.38 -8.70 7.80
N ASN A 59 -43.86 -8.97 9.01
CA ASN A 59 -43.36 -8.47 10.30
C ASN A 59 -42.01 -9.14 10.72
N PRO A 60 -40.92 -8.40 11.00
CA PRO A 60 -39.57 -8.96 11.30
C PRO A 60 -39.50 -9.80 12.59
N VAL A 61 -40.53 -9.71 13.44
CA VAL A 61 -40.58 -10.42 14.73
C VAL A 61 -40.78 -11.95 14.57
N ILE A 62 -41.38 -12.40 13.46
CA ILE A 62 -41.62 -13.84 13.26
C ILE A 62 -40.36 -14.58 12.76
N ILE A 63 -39.54 -13.92 11.93
CA ILE A 63 -38.31 -14.54 11.37
C ILE A 63 -37.26 -14.78 12.46
N ILE A 64 -37.11 -13.84 13.40
CA ILE A 64 -36.15 -13.96 14.51
C ILE A 64 -36.55 -15.11 15.46
N SER A 65 -37.85 -15.31 15.69
CA SER A 65 -38.32 -16.40 16.57
C SER A 65 -38.09 -17.79 15.97
N SER A 66 -38.21 -17.95 14.65
CA SER A 66 -37.98 -19.23 13.97
C SER A 66 -36.51 -19.62 13.89
N VAL A 67 -35.60 -18.65 13.73
CA VAL A 67 -34.14 -18.89 13.70
C VAL A 67 -33.63 -19.30 15.09
N VAL A 68 -34.12 -18.65 16.15
CA VAL A 68 -33.75 -19.01 17.53
C VAL A 68 -34.26 -20.40 17.91
N ALA A 69 -35.48 -20.76 17.49
CA ALA A 69 -36.01 -22.11 17.71
C ALA A 69 -35.21 -23.20 16.99
N ALA A 70 -34.73 -22.93 15.77
CA ALA A 70 -33.89 -23.85 15.01
C ALA A 70 -32.50 -24.07 15.65
N VAL A 71 -31.89 -23.00 16.17
CA VAL A 71 -30.58 -23.07 16.85
C VAL A 71 -30.70 -23.83 18.18
N VAL A 72 -31.78 -23.63 18.93
CA VAL A 72 -32.04 -24.37 20.17
C VAL A 72 -32.32 -25.85 19.88
N LEU A 73 -33.08 -26.17 18.83
CA LEU A 73 -33.34 -27.56 18.44
C LEU A 73 -32.07 -28.28 17.98
N PHE A 74 -31.20 -27.57 17.24
CA PHE A 74 -29.90 -28.09 16.80
C PHE A 74 -28.97 -28.42 17.99
N PHE A 75 -28.92 -27.54 19.00
CA PHE A 75 -28.14 -27.78 20.21
C PHE A 75 -28.70 -28.93 21.07
N VAL A 76 -30.03 -29.07 21.16
CA VAL A 76 -30.64 -30.18 21.90
C VAL A 76 -30.39 -31.53 21.22
N VAL A 77 -30.44 -31.59 19.89
CA VAL A 77 -30.15 -32.82 19.12
C VAL A 77 -28.67 -33.21 19.21
N CYS A 78 -27.75 -32.25 19.15
CA CYS A 78 -26.31 -32.52 19.28
C CYS A 78 -25.92 -32.97 20.70
N CYS A 79 -26.54 -32.41 21.74
CA CYS A 79 -26.24 -32.77 23.12
C CYS A 79 -26.84 -34.12 23.55
N CYS A 80 -27.93 -34.58 22.94
CA CYS A 80 -28.50 -35.90 23.23
C CYS A 80 -27.73 -37.07 22.58
N GLY A 81 -26.82 -36.81 21.63
CA GLY A 81 -26.03 -37.83 20.93
C GLY A 81 -24.70 -38.19 21.61
N CYS A 82 -24.20 -37.38 22.53
CA CYS A 82 -22.93 -37.62 23.22
C CYS A 82 -23.20 -37.80 24.72
N GLY A 83 -23.24 -39.05 25.19
CA GLY A 83 -23.49 -39.44 26.57
C GLY A 83 -22.38 -39.05 27.55
N TYR A 84 -22.01 -37.77 27.62
CA TYR A 84 -20.94 -37.28 28.50
C TYR A 84 -21.15 -35.82 28.91
N ILE A 85 -22.15 -35.53 29.76
CA ILE A 85 -22.09 -34.36 30.65
C ILE A 85 -22.69 -34.75 32.01
N SER A 86 -21.80 -35.07 32.96
CA SER A 86 -22.14 -35.06 34.38
C SER A 86 -21.75 -33.71 35.01
N GLY A 87 -22.66 -33.15 35.78
CA GLY A 87 -22.37 -32.30 36.95
C GLY A 87 -22.15 -30.81 36.77
N ILE A 88 -21.42 -30.32 35.75
CA ILE A 88 -20.95 -28.91 35.74
C ILE A 88 -21.52 -28.07 34.59
N GLY A 89 -21.68 -28.65 33.40
CA GLY A 89 -22.20 -27.91 32.23
C GLY A 89 -23.64 -27.39 32.39
N GLY A 90 -24.50 -28.15 33.09
CA GLY A 90 -25.88 -27.73 33.36
C GLY A 90 -26.00 -26.54 34.31
N LEU A 91 -25.06 -26.38 35.24
CA LEU A 91 -25.07 -25.28 36.21
C LEU A 91 -24.69 -23.94 35.56
N VAL A 92 -23.74 -23.95 34.62
CA VAL A 92 -23.31 -22.75 33.88
C VAL A 92 -24.44 -22.23 32.99
N ILE A 93 -25.18 -23.13 32.33
CA ILE A 93 -26.34 -22.77 31.50
C ILE A 93 -27.47 -22.19 32.35
N LEU A 94 -27.74 -22.78 33.53
CA LEU A 94 -28.75 -22.25 34.46
C LEU A 94 -28.39 -20.87 35.02
N LEU A 95 -27.10 -20.62 35.29
CA LEU A 95 -26.63 -19.30 35.75
C LEU A 95 -26.69 -18.25 34.63
N ALA A 96 -26.36 -18.61 33.39
CA ALA A 96 -26.48 -17.73 32.23
C ALA A 96 -27.94 -17.35 31.94
N LEU A 97 -28.85 -18.33 32.00
CA LEU A 97 -30.30 -18.09 31.87
C LEU A 97 -30.85 -17.26 33.03
N GLY A 98 -30.38 -17.50 34.26
CA GLY A 98 -30.73 -16.69 35.43
C GLY A 98 -30.29 -15.23 35.31
N GLY A 99 -29.07 -14.98 34.82
CA GLY A 99 -28.56 -13.63 34.56
C GLY A 99 -29.34 -12.90 33.47
N TRP A 100 -29.72 -13.60 32.41
CA TRP A 100 -30.49 -13.03 31.30
C TRP A 100 -31.93 -12.68 31.69
N ILE A 101 -32.58 -13.53 32.51
CA ILE A 101 -33.91 -13.23 33.08
C ILE A 101 -33.85 -12.03 34.03
N LEU A 102 -32.78 -11.89 34.82
CA LEU A 102 -32.58 -10.74 35.71
C LEU A 102 -32.37 -9.43 34.93
N TYR A 103 -31.62 -9.50 33.83
CA TYR A 103 -31.40 -8.36 32.91
C TYR A 103 -32.71 -7.87 32.28
N ILE A 104 -33.56 -8.77 31.78
CA ILE A 104 -34.87 -8.43 31.21
C ILE A 104 -35.81 -7.83 32.27
N LYS A 105 -35.75 -8.31 33.52
CA LYS A 105 -36.54 -7.76 34.64
C LYS A 105 -36.10 -6.36 35.04
N LEU A 106 -34.79 -6.09 35.03
CA LEU A 106 -34.23 -4.77 35.36
C LEU A 106 -34.51 -3.75 34.26
N HIS A 107 -34.41 -4.14 32.98
CA HIS A 107 -34.69 -3.26 31.85
C HIS A 107 -36.18 -2.86 31.77
N LYS A 108 -37.11 -3.76 32.13
CA LYS A 108 -38.55 -3.44 32.20
C LYS A 108 -38.92 -2.49 33.34
N ASN A 109 -38.18 -2.49 34.45
CA ASN A 109 -38.45 -1.56 35.56
C ASN A 109 -37.88 -0.15 35.33
N TYR A 110 -36.90 0.01 34.43
CA TYR A 110 -36.32 1.32 34.12
C TYR A 110 -37.09 2.10 33.04
N SER A 111 -37.97 1.44 32.29
CA SER A 111 -38.69 2.05 31.15
C SER A 111 -40.00 2.76 31.55
N GLY A 112 -40.28 2.93 32.84
CA GLY A 112 -41.58 3.39 33.37
C GLY A 112 -41.64 4.84 33.86
N LEU A 113 -40.57 5.63 33.74
CA LEU A 113 -40.52 7.01 34.26
C LEU A 113 -39.89 7.94 33.23
N HIS A 114 -40.71 8.42 32.29
CA HIS A 114 -40.79 9.82 31.86
C HIS A 114 -41.78 9.94 30.68
N GLY A 115 -42.98 10.41 31.00
CA GLY A 115 -43.95 10.90 30.04
C GLY A 115 -44.35 12.33 30.41
N SER A 116 -44.52 13.15 29.36
CA SER A 116 -45.15 14.48 29.27
C SER A 116 -44.51 15.66 30.01
N GLU A 117 -44.14 16.71 29.27
CA GLU A 117 -44.91 17.97 29.21
C GLU A 117 -44.35 18.99 28.17
N TYR A 118 -45.27 19.46 27.31
CA TYR A 118 -45.46 20.77 26.67
C TYR A 118 -44.49 21.46 25.68
N ASP A 119 -45.05 21.69 24.48
CA ASP A 119 -44.91 22.86 23.60
C ASP A 119 -45.17 24.21 24.32
N SER A 120 -44.48 25.29 23.90
CA SER A 120 -45.05 26.63 23.52
C SER A 120 -44.02 27.78 23.49
N CYS A 121 -44.00 28.48 22.33
CA CYS A 121 -43.87 29.94 22.11
C CYS A 121 -42.67 30.79 22.62
N ALA A 122 -41.89 31.27 21.62
CA ALA A 122 -41.70 32.67 21.17
C ALA A 122 -41.59 33.87 22.16
N GLN A 123 -40.78 34.87 21.70
CA GLN A 123 -40.67 36.28 22.14
C GLN A 123 -39.84 36.50 23.43
N LEU A 124 -39.08 37.58 23.67
CA LEU A 124 -38.45 38.73 22.98
C LEU A 124 -37.71 39.53 24.09
N VAL A 125 -36.85 40.50 23.75
CA VAL A 125 -36.18 41.50 24.64
C VAL A 125 -34.95 40.95 25.40
N GLY A 126 -33.76 41.54 25.35
CA GLY A 126 -33.30 42.84 24.85
C GLY A 126 -32.29 43.45 25.83
N CYS A 127 -31.31 44.18 25.28
CA CYS A 127 -30.32 45.08 25.93
C CYS A 127 -29.07 44.46 26.59
N LYS A 128 -27.89 45.11 26.59
CA LYS A 128 -27.21 46.15 25.78
C LYS A 128 -25.86 46.40 26.50
N CYS A 129 -24.79 46.64 25.74
CA CYS A 129 -23.71 47.66 25.92
C CYS A 129 -22.37 47.11 25.38
N LEU A 130 -21.89 47.47 24.18
CA LEU A 130 -21.15 48.70 23.79
C LEU A 130 -19.95 49.03 24.70
N TRP A 131 -18.74 49.03 24.12
CA TRP A 131 -17.92 50.24 23.94
C TRP A 131 -16.89 50.06 22.80
N THR A 132 -16.71 51.16 22.09
CA THR A 132 -15.98 51.45 20.84
C THR A 132 -14.47 51.63 21.00
N ARG A 133 -13.69 51.45 19.92
CA ARG A 133 -12.78 52.49 19.33
C ARG A 133 -12.01 52.03 18.08
N LEU A 134 -12.27 52.72 16.97
CA LEU A 134 -11.36 53.11 15.86
C LEU A 134 -11.06 54.63 16.08
N PRO A 135 -10.23 55.40 15.31
CA PRO A 135 -9.42 55.18 14.07
C PRO A 135 -8.01 55.90 14.20
N PRO A 136 -7.31 56.52 13.20
CA PRO A 136 -7.42 56.56 11.71
C PRO A 136 -6.10 56.59 10.86
N LEU A 137 -6.26 56.34 9.55
CA LEU A 137 -5.71 56.99 8.32
C LEU A 137 -4.23 57.44 8.23
N LEU A 138 -3.61 57.16 7.07
CA LEU A 138 -2.92 58.16 6.26
C LEU A 138 -2.90 57.79 4.76
N LEU A 139 -3.34 58.76 3.94
CA LEU A 139 -3.24 58.85 2.48
C LEU A 139 -1.90 59.52 2.12
N ASN A 140 -1.25 59.12 1.01
CA ASN A 140 -0.67 60.09 0.08
C ASN A 140 -0.43 59.55 -1.34
N ARG A 141 -0.46 60.52 -2.26
CA ARG A 141 -0.61 60.49 -3.72
C ARG A 141 0.72 60.66 -4.47
N ALA A 142 0.62 60.45 -5.80
CA ALA A 142 1.36 61.08 -6.93
C ALA A 142 2.66 60.36 -7.36
N ALA A 143 2.83 59.87 -8.61
CA ALA A 143 2.69 60.41 -9.98
C ALA A 143 4.02 60.95 -10.56
N GLY A 144 4.31 60.62 -11.83
CA GLY A 144 5.37 61.16 -12.68
C GLY A 144 6.11 60.06 -13.46
N GLU A 145 5.77 59.76 -14.72
CA GLU A 145 6.17 60.42 -15.99
C GLU A 145 7.49 59.91 -16.62
N SER A 146 7.32 59.08 -17.66
CA SER A 146 7.83 59.15 -19.05
C SER A 146 9.25 59.62 -19.46
N HIS A 147 9.67 59.05 -20.61
CA HIS A 147 10.80 59.34 -21.53
C HIS A 147 12.08 58.52 -21.28
N GLY A 148 12.78 57.94 -22.25
CA GLY A 148 12.65 57.92 -23.70
C GLY A 148 13.99 57.47 -24.34
N SER A 149 13.90 56.59 -25.34
CA SER A 149 14.73 56.49 -26.56
C SER A 149 16.25 56.14 -26.53
N GLN A 150 16.55 55.13 -27.36
CA GLN A 150 17.63 55.03 -28.38
C GLN A 150 19.03 54.44 -28.07
N VAL A 151 19.24 53.28 -28.73
CA VAL A 151 20.37 52.86 -29.61
C VAL A 151 21.78 52.74 -29.00
N LYS A 152 22.32 51.50 -28.99
CA LYS A 152 23.50 51.06 -29.79
C LYS A 152 23.86 49.59 -29.50
N ASN A 153 24.02 48.81 -30.57
CA ASN A 153 24.84 47.59 -30.62
C ASN A 153 26.30 47.95 -30.30
N PRO A 154 27.10 47.05 -29.69
CA PRO A 154 27.80 46.06 -30.52
C PRO A 154 28.03 44.66 -29.90
N GLU A 155 28.27 43.75 -30.85
CA GLU A 155 28.92 42.43 -30.85
C GLU A 155 29.78 41.96 -29.64
N LEU A 156 29.66 40.63 -29.42
CA LEU A 156 30.68 39.65 -29.00
C LEU A 156 31.24 39.71 -27.56
N ASN A 157 30.80 38.77 -26.70
CA ASN A 157 31.69 37.70 -26.22
C ASN A 157 30.93 36.55 -25.52
N MET A 158 31.23 35.32 -25.92
CA MET A 158 30.91 34.07 -25.23
C MET A 158 31.79 33.94 -23.98
N SER A 159 31.18 33.84 -22.80
CA SER A 159 31.52 32.94 -21.68
C SER A 159 30.88 33.45 -20.40
N ALA A 160 30.33 32.54 -19.60
CA ALA A 160 29.78 32.71 -18.24
C ALA A 160 28.28 33.06 -18.17
N CYS A 161 27.44 32.02 -18.14
CA CYS A 161 26.12 32.00 -17.51
C CYS A 161 25.90 30.62 -16.86
N GLU A 162 26.60 30.37 -15.76
CA GLU A 162 26.17 29.42 -14.71
C GLU A 162 26.09 30.23 -13.43
N GLU A 163 24.93 30.80 -13.16
CA GLU A 163 24.50 31.30 -11.86
C GLU A 163 23.15 31.97 -12.09
N PHE A 164 22.03 31.26 -11.88
CA PHE A 164 20.76 31.83 -11.46
C PHE A 164 19.71 30.72 -11.32
N LEU A 165 19.81 29.89 -10.28
CA LEU A 165 18.67 29.28 -9.58
C LEU A 165 19.14 28.85 -8.18
N SER A 166 19.00 29.73 -7.18
CA SER A 166 19.06 29.35 -5.76
C SER A 166 17.92 30.07 -5.01
N PRO A 167 17.11 29.39 -4.19
CA PRO A 167 16.12 30.06 -3.36
C PRO A 167 16.80 30.85 -2.24
N LYS A 168 16.28 32.06 -1.97
CA LYS A 168 16.77 32.98 -0.93
C LYS A 168 16.74 32.33 0.47
N ARG A 169 17.89 31.89 0.98
CA ARG A 169 18.13 31.64 2.42
C ARG A 169 18.25 32.98 3.15
N LEU A 170 17.43 33.16 4.19
CA LEU A 170 17.58 34.22 5.20
C LEU A 170 18.91 34.03 5.94
N LYS A 171 19.72 35.09 6.00
CA LYS A 171 20.99 35.12 6.74
C LYS A 171 20.76 35.37 8.22
N ALA A 172 21.22 34.47 9.08
CA ALA A 172 22.06 34.78 10.25
C ALA A 172 22.46 33.47 10.99
N SER A 173 23.66 32.96 10.73
CA SER A 173 24.39 32.15 11.71
C SER A 173 25.88 32.52 11.64
N GLU A 174 26.48 32.72 12.81
CA GLU A 174 27.90 32.90 12.97
C GLU A 174 28.62 31.60 12.57
N ALA A 175 29.69 31.72 11.79
CA ALA A 175 30.45 30.59 11.28
C ALA A 175 31.00 29.73 12.42
N LEU A 176 30.44 28.53 12.57
CA LEU A 176 31.09 27.41 13.24
C LEU A 176 32.20 26.87 12.33
N PRO A 177 33.27 26.25 12.87
CA PRO A 177 34.37 25.74 12.07
C PRO A 177 33.90 24.59 11.18
N GLU A 178 34.13 24.68 9.86
CA GLU A 178 33.80 23.66 8.85
C GLU A 178 34.46 22.29 9.09
N ASP A 179 35.39 22.17 10.06
CA ASP A 179 36.17 20.96 10.32
C ASP A 179 35.46 19.92 11.23
N SER A 180 34.28 20.21 11.81
CA SER A 180 33.64 19.27 12.76
C SER A 180 32.62 18.30 12.15
N GLU A 181 31.95 18.64 11.06
CA GLU A 181 30.92 17.78 10.45
C GLU A 181 31.54 16.60 9.69
N SER A 182 32.62 16.84 8.95
CA SER A 182 33.27 15.80 8.12
C SER A 182 33.84 14.63 8.94
N VAL A 183 34.24 14.89 10.20
CA VAL A 183 34.83 13.88 11.08
C VAL A 183 33.78 12.92 11.64
N VAL A 184 32.55 13.39 11.85
CA VAL A 184 31.46 12.55 12.38
C VAL A 184 31.01 11.54 11.31
N GLU A 185 30.87 11.99 10.06
CA GLU A 185 30.42 11.12 8.95
C GLU A 185 31.40 9.98 8.66
N GLU A 186 32.72 10.24 8.73
CA GLU A 186 33.74 9.21 8.47
C GLU A 186 33.68 8.09 9.53
N THR A 187 33.44 8.45 10.80
CA THR A 187 33.32 7.46 11.89
C THR A 187 32.04 6.61 11.79
N ASP A 188 30.95 7.16 11.25
CA ASP A 188 29.71 6.44 11.05
C ASP A 188 29.82 5.42 9.92
N VAL A 189 30.45 5.80 8.80
CA VAL A 189 30.69 4.90 7.67
C VAL A 189 31.59 3.73 8.07
N GLU A 190 32.62 3.96 8.87
CA GLU A 190 33.44 2.87 9.42
C GLU A 190 32.63 1.91 10.29
N TYR A 191 31.77 2.44 11.16
CA TYR A 191 30.89 1.62 12.00
C TYR A 191 29.91 0.79 11.15
N ILE A 192 29.26 1.40 10.15
CA ILE A 192 28.34 0.73 9.24
C ILE A 192 29.08 -0.37 8.47
N ASN A 193 30.25 -0.08 7.91
CA ASN A 193 31.06 -1.08 7.21
C ASN A 193 31.50 -2.24 8.13
N GLY A 194 31.82 -1.94 9.39
CA GLY A 194 32.09 -2.96 10.42
C GLY A 194 30.88 -3.85 10.70
N TYR A 195 29.67 -3.28 10.74
CA TYR A 195 28.43 -4.04 10.83
C TYR A 195 28.23 -4.93 9.61
N LEU A 196 28.33 -4.38 8.40
CA LEU A 196 28.12 -5.10 7.14
C LEU A 196 29.07 -6.31 7.03
N ALA A 197 30.36 -6.11 7.34
CA ALA A 197 31.35 -7.18 7.32
C ALA A 197 31.07 -8.30 8.33
N LYS A 198 30.48 -7.94 9.49
CA LYS A 198 30.16 -8.89 10.56
C LYS A 198 28.85 -9.65 10.31
N MET A 199 27.80 -8.94 9.90
CA MET A 199 26.45 -9.48 9.78
C MET A 199 26.22 -10.16 8.43
N HIS A 200 26.88 -9.65 7.38
CA HIS A 200 26.73 -10.14 6.00
C HIS A 200 28.07 -10.62 5.41
N PRO A 201 28.76 -11.57 6.05
CA PRO A 201 30.05 -12.04 5.58
C PRO A 201 29.92 -12.66 4.19
N GLY A 202 30.65 -12.12 3.21
CA GLY A 202 30.60 -12.60 1.82
C GLY A 202 29.51 -11.96 0.95
N ALA A 203 28.63 -11.12 1.50
CA ALA A 203 27.74 -10.29 0.68
C ALA A 203 28.53 -9.27 -0.15
N GLY A 204 29.74 -8.89 0.31
CA GLY A 204 30.59 -7.96 -0.41
C GLY A 204 29.94 -6.57 -0.47
N LEU A 205 29.50 -6.02 0.66
CA LEU A 205 28.85 -4.70 0.70
C LEU A 205 29.82 -3.64 1.21
N GLN A 206 29.64 -2.41 0.75
CA GLN A 206 30.32 -1.23 1.29
C GLN A 206 29.35 -0.06 1.41
N CYS A 207 29.31 0.56 2.58
CA CYS A 207 28.73 1.89 2.74
C CYS A 207 29.78 2.97 2.43
N GLN A 208 29.37 4.00 1.72
CA GLN A 208 30.17 5.20 1.43
C GLN A 208 29.29 6.44 1.42
N VAL A 209 29.87 7.63 1.61
CA VAL A 209 29.15 8.89 1.39
C VAL A 209 29.25 9.27 -0.08
N MET A 210 28.12 9.54 -0.72
CA MET A 210 28.01 10.07 -2.07
C MET A 210 27.42 11.48 -2.03
N GLU A 211 28.05 12.38 -2.79
CA GLU A 211 27.61 13.77 -2.90
C GLU A 211 26.14 13.85 -3.36
N GLY A 212 25.33 14.59 -2.62
CA GLY A 212 23.89 14.76 -2.89
C GLY A 212 23.00 13.56 -2.52
N LYS A 213 23.56 12.40 -2.16
CA LYS A 213 22.79 11.20 -1.76
C LYS A 213 23.00 10.78 -0.30
N GLY A 214 24.02 11.33 0.37
CA GLY A 214 24.39 10.90 1.71
C GLY A 214 25.02 9.51 1.68
N ARG A 215 24.64 8.63 2.61
CA ARG A 215 25.22 7.28 2.74
C ARG A 215 24.54 6.31 1.77
N THR A 216 25.33 5.64 0.94
CA THR A 216 24.86 4.67 -0.06
C THR A 216 25.58 3.34 0.06
N LEU A 217 24.91 2.26 -0.31
CA LEU A 217 25.52 0.94 -0.46
C LEU A 217 26.07 0.74 -1.88
N THR A 218 27.24 0.14 -1.96
CA THR A 218 27.87 -0.35 -3.20
C THR A 218 28.23 -1.82 -3.06
N SER A 219 28.26 -2.53 -4.19
CA SER A 219 28.71 -3.91 -4.25
C SER A 219 30.24 -3.99 -4.42
N LYS A 220 30.86 -4.94 -3.73
CA LYS A 220 32.26 -5.37 -3.89
C LYS A 220 32.38 -6.68 -4.68
N LYS A 221 31.28 -7.17 -5.23
CA LYS A 221 31.25 -8.40 -6.02
C LYS A 221 30.22 -8.33 -7.15
N HIS A 222 30.38 -9.23 -8.10
CA HIS A 222 29.39 -9.42 -9.15
C HIS A 222 28.20 -10.24 -8.64
N HIS A 223 27.00 -9.87 -9.09
CA HIS A 223 25.74 -10.58 -8.87
C HIS A 223 25.01 -10.75 -10.20
N GLU A 224 24.54 -11.97 -10.45
CA GLU A 224 23.66 -12.29 -11.56
C GLU A 224 22.20 -11.96 -11.20
N ILE A 225 21.35 -11.84 -12.22
CA ILE A 225 19.91 -11.61 -12.02
C ILE A 225 19.31 -12.73 -11.17
N GLY A 226 18.59 -12.36 -10.12
CA GLY A 226 17.95 -13.25 -9.17
C GLY A 226 18.84 -13.73 -8.02
N ASP A 227 20.13 -13.38 -7.99
CA ASP A 227 21.01 -13.70 -6.87
C ASP A 227 20.51 -13.04 -5.57
N VAL A 228 20.61 -13.75 -4.46
CA VAL A 228 20.42 -13.15 -3.13
C VAL A 228 21.70 -12.38 -2.76
N ILE A 229 21.57 -11.08 -2.57
CA ILE A 229 22.68 -10.19 -2.20
C ILE A 229 23.00 -10.37 -0.70
N PHE A 230 21.99 -10.19 0.15
CA PHE A 230 22.06 -10.45 1.59
C PHE A 230 20.66 -10.74 2.18
N VAL A 231 20.65 -11.27 3.41
CA VAL A 231 19.43 -11.46 4.22
C VAL A 231 19.65 -10.83 5.58
N GLU A 232 18.74 -9.97 6.04
CA GLU A 232 18.85 -9.28 7.32
C GLU A 232 17.56 -9.40 8.15
N PRO A 233 17.62 -9.87 9.41
CA PRO A 233 16.47 -9.80 10.29
C PRO A 233 16.13 -8.35 10.64
N PRO A 234 14.87 -8.02 10.94
CA PRO A 234 14.48 -6.67 11.36
C PRO A 234 15.35 -6.14 12.51
N LEU A 235 15.81 -4.90 12.39
CA LEU A 235 16.49 -4.18 13.46
C LEU A 235 15.52 -3.94 14.61
N HIS A 236 14.30 -3.49 14.29
CA HIS A 236 13.21 -3.34 15.25
C HIS A 236 11.86 -3.49 14.55
N ILE A 237 10.90 -4.10 15.24
CA ILE A 237 9.52 -4.30 14.79
C ILE A 237 8.60 -3.69 15.83
N VAL A 238 7.65 -2.89 15.38
CA VAL A 238 6.60 -2.32 16.23
C VAL A 238 5.26 -2.50 15.53
N CYS A 239 4.31 -3.10 16.24
CA CYS A 239 2.95 -3.30 15.76
C CYS A 239 1.95 -2.57 16.65
N GLU A 240 0.74 -2.38 16.15
CA GLU A 240 -0.37 -1.97 17.01
C GLU A 240 -0.59 -3.02 18.11
N GLU A 241 -0.50 -2.59 19.37
CA GLU A 241 -0.71 -3.45 20.53
C GLU A 241 -2.10 -3.15 21.13
N ALA A 242 -3.16 -3.64 20.48
CA ALA A 242 -4.54 -3.40 20.93
C ALA A 242 -4.75 -3.89 22.38
N GLY A 243 -5.26 -3.00 23.24
CA GLY A 243 -5.44 -3.27 24.67
C GLY A 243 -4.19 -3.09 25.52
N ASP A 244 -3.05 -2.71 24.93
CA ASP A 244 -1.93 -2.17 25.72
C ASP A 244 -2.31 -0.78 26.26
N PRO A 245 -2.30 -0.57 27.59
CA PRO A 245 -2.77 0.69 28.17
C PRO A 245 -2.01 1.92 27.68
N ASP A 246 -0.73 1.77 27.36
CA ASP A 246 0.15 2.85 26.95
C ASP A 246 -0.15 3.25 25.51
N PHE A 247 -0.33 2.26 24.62
CA PHE A 247 -0.72 2.52 23.23
C PHE A 247 -2.15 3.08 23.12
N GLU A 248 -3.09 2.58 23.94
CA GLU A 248 -4.46 3.12 24.00
C GLU A 248 -4.49 4.58 24.48
N GLU A 249 -3.51 5.00 25.29
CA GLU A 249 -3.39 6.40 25.69
C GLU A 249 -2.88 7.28 24.54
N ILE A 250 -1.93 6.80 23.74
CA ILE A 250 -1.49 7.48 22.51
C ILE A 250 -2.65 7.58 21.51
N LYS A 251 -3.46 6.52 21.36
CA LYS A 251 -4.67 6.55 20.53
C LYS A 251 -5.65 7.62 21.01
N LYS A 252 -5.94 7.67 22.31
CA LYS A 252 -6.78 8.73 22.89
C LYS A 252 -6.22 10.12 22.67
N LEU A 253 -4.90 10.31 22.80
CA LEU A 253 -4.26 11.60 22.56
C LEU A 253 -4.49 12.07 21.12
N CYS A 254 -4.38 11.15 20.15
CA CYS A 254 -4.65 11.43 18.75
C CYS A 254 -6.14 11.68 18.46
N ASP A 255 -7.03 10.87 19.05
CA ASP A 255 -8.48 10.93 18.83
C ASP A 255 -9.14 12.18 19.45
N VAL A 256 -8.72 12.55 20.68
CA VAL A 256 -9.35 13.63 21.45
C VAL A 256 -8.99 15.00 20.90
N GLU A 257 -7.77 15.16 20.40
CA GLU A 257 -7.25 16.47 20.04
C GLU A 257 -7.31 16.76 18.54
N GLY A 258 -7.49 15.73 17.68
CA GLY A 258 -7.76 15.87 16.25
C GLY A 258 -6.74 16.68 15.45
N ASP A 259 -5.57 16.97 16.05
CA ASP A 259 -4.55 17.90 15.57
C ASP A 259 -3.14 17.32 15.73
N MET A 260 -3.03 15.99 15.76
CA MET A 260 -1.74 15.31 15.71
C MET A 260 -1.28 15.20 14.25
N ASP A 261 0.03 15.30 14.02
CA ASP A 261 0.61 15.30 12.67
C ASP A 261 0.60 13.92 12.00
N TYR A 262 0.50 12.84 12.79
CA TYR A 262 0.66 11.45 12.37
C TYR A 262 -0.30 10.51 13.12
N ASP A 263 -0.52 9.32 12.56
CA ASP A 263 -1.26 8.25 13.23
C ASP A 263 -0.58 7.77 14.53
N PRO A 264 -1.35 7.26 15.52
CA PRO A 264 -0.84 6.78 16.81
C PRO A 264 0.35 5.81 16.73
N LEU A 265 0.38 4.96 15.69
CA LEU A 265 1.42 3.94 15.52
C LEU A 265 2.81 4.58 15.29
N TRP A 266 2.89 5.75 14.67
CA TRP A 266 4.18 6.43 14.43
C TRP A 266 4.84 6.88 15.73
N TYR A 267 4.07 7.54 16.60
CA TYR A 267 4.55 7.90 17.94
C TYR A 267 4.87 6.66 18.78
N TRP A 268 4.06 5.60 18.63
CA TRP A 268 4.33 4.32 19.30
C TRP A 268 5.67 3.71 18.87
N CYS A 269 6.00 3.76 17.58
CA CYS A 269 7.29 3.31 17.07
C CYS A 269 8.46 4.08 17.70
N ALA A 270 8.35 5.41 17.79
CA ALA A 270 9.36 6.25 18.42
C ALA A 270 9.53 5.92 19.91
N LEU A 271 8.42 5.80 20.66
CA LEU A 271 8.43 5.46 22.08
C LEU A 271 9.04 4.07 22.35
N ARG A 272 8.73 3.08 21.50
CA ARG A 272 9.27 1.71 21.62
C ARG A 272 10.75 1.63 21.25
N SER A 273 11.30 2.69 20.65
CA SER A 273 12.72 2.81 20.31
C SER A 273 13.56 3.50 21.40
N LEU A 274 12.94 3.86 22.53
CA LEU A 274 13.65 4.39 23.70
C LEU A 274 14.43 3.29 24.44
N THR A 275 15.48 3.68 25.15
CA THR A 275 16.22 2.79 26.05
C THR A 275 15.75 2.95 27.49
N ASP A 276 16.12 2.00 28.37
CA ASP A 276 15.86 2.13 29.81
C ASP A 276 16.45 3.40 30.43
N ALA A 277 17.54 3.93 29.85
CA ALA A 277 18.19 5.15 30.32
C ALA A 277 17.45 6.43 29.91
N ASP A 278 16.57 6.36 28.91
CA ASP A 278 15.77 7.51 28.46
C ASP A 278 14.52 7.71 29.29
N LEU A 279 14.09 6.67 29.99
CA LEU A 279 12.88 6.69 30.80
C LEU A 279 13.12 7.36 32.16
N PRO A 280 12.08 7.95 32.78
CA PRO A 280 12.20 8.60 34.08
C PRO A 280 12.69 7.64 35.16
N SER A 281 13.67 8.08 35.96
CA SER A 281 14.29 7.25 37.01
C SER A 281 13.33 6.82 38.12
N ASN A 282 12.15 7.43 38.20
CA ASN A 282 11.11 7.12 39.18
C ASN A 282 10.19 5.96 38.77
N ARG A 283 10.49 5.20 37.70
CA ARG A 283 9.83 3.90 37.47
C ARG A 283 10.16 2.99 38.65
N GLU A 284 9.18 2.67 39.48
CA GLU A 284 9.25 1.46 40.30
C GLU A 284 9.37 0.29 39.32
N VAL A 285 10.60 -0.19 39.13
CA VAL A 285 10.91 -1.27 38.19
C VAL A 285 10.25 -2.56 38.68
N PHE A 286 9.01 -2.80 38.25
CA PHE A 286 8.38 -4.09 38.37
C PHE A 286 9.02 -5.04 37.37
N HIS A 287 10.21 -5.56 37.71
CA HIS A 287 10.80 -6.67 36.97
C HIS A 287 9.79 -7.82 36.90
N ARG A 288 9.29 -8.13 35.70
CA ARG A 288 8.52 -9.36 35.44
C ARG A 288 9.47 -10.55 35.53
N GLY A 289 9.83 -10.95 36.75
CA GLY A 289 10.41 -12.28 36.99
C GLY A 289 9.36 -13.37 36.71
N PRO A 290 9.77 -14.59 36.30
CA PRO A 290 8.86 -15.66 35.88
C PRO A 290 8.03 -16.31 37.01
N PHE A 291 7.93 -15.68 38.18
CA PHE A 291 7.16 -16.18 39.33
C PHE A 291 6.17 -15.13 39.82
N TRP A 292 5.01 -15.07 39.15
CA TRP A 292 3.86 -14.34 39.67
C TRP A 292 3.34 -15.04 40.94
N CYS A 293 3.62 -14.43 42.10
CA CYS A 293 3.20 -14.92 43.41
C CYS A 293 1.72 -14.54 43.68
N PRO A 294 0.87 -15.43 44.25
CA PRO A 294 -0.57 -15.18 44.46
C PRO A 294 -0.92 -14.10 45.51
N VAL A 295 0.05 -13.37 46.06
CA VAL A 295 -0.19 -12.44 47.18
C VAL A 295 -0.91 -11.14 46.73
N VAL A 296 -0.82 -10.77 45.45
CA VAL A 296 -1.49 -9.56 44.93
C VAL A 296 -3.04 -9.71 44.89
N ALA A 297 -3.57 -10.94 44.90
CA ALA A 297 -5.02 -11.17 44.99
C ALA A 297 -5.63 -10.69 46.33
N CYS A 298 -4.84 -10.66 47.42
CA CYS A 298 -5.30 -10.20 48.74
C CYS A 298 -5.37 -8.67 48.88
N LEU A 299 -4.71 -7.90 48.02
CA LEU A 299 -4.77 -6.43 48.06
C LEU A 299 -6.04 -5.85 47.42
N SER A 300 -6.73 -6.62 46.57
CA SER A 300 -7.92 -6.15 45.84
C SER A 300 -9.10 -5.71 46.72
N VAL A 301 -9.22 -6.27 47.94
CA VAL A 301 -10.27 -5.92 48.90
C VAL A 301 -9.94 -4.60 49.62
N TYR A 302 -8.66 -4.34 49.89
CA TYR A 302 -8.23 -3.12 50.58
C TYR A 302 -8.32 -1.89 49.66
N THR A 303 -7.94 -2.03 48.39
CA THR A 303 -8.15 -0.99 47.37
C THR A 303 -9.62 -0.65 47.16
N ARG A 304 -10.54 -1.62 47.23
CA ARG A 304 -11.99 -1.35 47.12
C ARG A 304 -12.54 -0.58 48.32
N ILE A 305 -12.04 -0.83 49.54
CA ILE A 305 -12.46 -0.10 50.74
C ILE A 305 -11.91 1.34 50.72
N VAL A 306 -10.67 1.54 50.25
CA VAL A 306 -10.07 2.86 50.08
C VAL A 306 -10.76 3.65 48.96
N ALA A 307 -11.15 2.99 47.86
CA ALA A 307 -11.91 3.58 46.75
C ALA A 307 -13.28 4.11 47.14
N ILE A 308 -13.98 3.43 48.05
CA ILE A 308 -15.28 3.91 48.54
C ILE A 308 -15.12 5.10 49.48
N ARG A 309 -14.01 5.18 50.22
CA ARG A 309 -13.86 6.14 51.34
C ARG A 309 -13.11 7.42 50.97
N TYR A 310 -12.26 7.38 49.94
CA TYR A 310 -11.44 8.52 49.51
C TYR A 310 -11.29 8.60 47.98
N PRO A 311 -12.37 8.85 47.21
CA PRO A 311 -12.31 8.91 45.75
C PRO A 311 -11.33 9.97 45.24
N LYS A 312 -11.16 11.09 45.96
CA LYS A 312 -10.19 12.15 45.60
C LYS A 312 -8.72 11.74 45.75
N ILE A 313 -8.41 10.79 46.65
CA ILE A 313 -7.05 10.27 46.83
C ILE A 313 -6.72 9.29 45.70
N LEU A 314 -7.69 8.49 45.26
CA LEU A 314 -7.51 7.62 44.09
C LEU A 314 -7.50 8.39 42.77
N ASP A 315 -8.24 9.49 42.64
CA ASP A 315 -8.08 10.41 41.50
C ASP A 315 -6.71 11.09 41.48
N SER A 316 -6.11 11.35 42.66
CA SER A 316 -4.77 11.92 42.77
C SER A 316 -3.68 10.86 42.52
N ILE A 317 -3.86 9.63 43.00
CA ILE A 317 -2.94 8.50 42.77
C ILE A 317 -3.07 7.98 41.33
N ALA A 318 -4.26 7.98 40.73
CA ALA A 318 -4.46 7.62 39.32
C ALA A 318 -3.90 8.70 38.37
N ARG A 319 -3.93 9.98 38.78
CA ARG A 319 -3.26 11.07 38.06
C ARG A 319 -1.75 11.06 38.24
N ASP A 320 -1.22 10.68 39.42
CA ASP A 320 0.23 10.48 39.63
C ASP A 320 0.74 9.14 39.05
N SER A 321 -0.14 8.17 38.80
CA SER A 321 0.14 6.89 38.14
C SER A 321 -0.01 6.95 36.61
N SER A 322 -0.25 8.14 36.05
CA SER A 322 -0.48 8.35 34.61
C SER A 322 0.80 8.30 33.77
N ALA A 323 1.98 8.25 34.40
CA ALA A 323 3.23 8.04 33.70
C ALA A 323 3.23 6.63 33.08
N ILE A 324 3.40 6.59 31.76
CA ILE A 324 3.47 5.42 30.90
C ILE A 324 4.61 4.50 31.38
N SER A 325 4.32 3.66 32.38
CA SER A 325 5.32 2.91 33.15
C SER A 325 5.68 1.56 32.52
N ARG A 326 5.11 1.22 31.36
CA ARG A 326 5.25 -0.11 30.75
C ARG A 326 5.75 -0.14 29.31
N ILE A 327 6.10 1.00 28.71
CA ILE A 327 6.83 1.04 27.43
C ILE A 327 7.99 0.05 27.50
N THR A 328 7.95 -0.93 26.60
CA THR A 328 9.06 -1.87 26.38
C THR A 328 10.12 -1.13 25.58
N THR A 329 11.35 -1.13 26.09
CA THR A 329 12.50 -0.43 25.54
C THR A 329 13.35 -1.35 24.66
N VAL A 330 14.22 -0.74 23.85
CA VAL A 330 15.25 -1.46 23.10
C VAL A 330 16.60 -1.37 23.81
N ALA A 331 17.52 -2.27 23.41
CA ALA A 331 18.91 -2.17 23.83
C ALA A 331 19.56 -0.90 23.27
N ALA A 332 20.50 -0.29 24.01
CA ALA A 332 21.20 0.93 23.60
C ALA A 332 21.88 0.80 22.22
N GLU A 333 22.37 -0.38 21.88
CA GLU A 333 22.97 -0.64 20.56
C GLU A 333 21.94 -0.61 19.41
N VAL A 334 20.70 -1.01 19.67
CA VAL A 334 19.61 -0.93 18.68
C VAL A 334 19.21 0.52 18.47
N GLN A 335 19.00 1.29 19.55
CA GLN A 335 18.71 2.72 19.45
C GLN A 335 19.84 3.48 18.74
N ARG A 336 21.11 3.18 19.06
CA ARG A 336 22.27 3.77 18.36
C ARG A 336 22.19 3.53 16.85
N ARG A 337 21.84 2.31 16.42
CA ARG A 337 21.67 1.98 14.99
C ARG A 337 20.48 2.69 14.36
N LEU A 338 19.37 2.82 15.08
CA LEU A 338 18.23 3.61 14.62
C LEU A 338 18.62 5.07 14.39
N LEU A 339 19.34 5.67 15.34
CA LEU A 339 19.84 7.05 15.23
C LEU A 339 20.97 7.22 14.21
N LEU A 340 21.48 6.14 13.61
CA LEU A 340 22.36 6.20 12.45
C LEU A 340 21.59 6.19 11.14
N LEU A 341 20.29 5.88 11.12
CA LEU A 341 19.50 5.90 9.88
C LEU A 341 19.25 7.33 9.39
N HIS A 342 18.74 7.48 8.17
CA HIS A 342 18.45 8.81 7.63
C HIS A 342 17.33 9.48 8.41
N ARG A 343 17.52 10.75 8.77
CA ARG A 343 16.44 11.63 9.23
C ARG A 343 16.77 13.07 8.80
N PRO A 344 15.77 13.90 8.53
CA PRO A 344 15.98 15.34 8.40
C PRO A 344 16.61 15.88 9.69
N GLU A 345 17.38 16.97 9.56
CA GLU A 345 17.88 17.70 10.73
C GLU A 345 16.71 18.25 11.54
N THR A 346 16.65 17.89 12.82
CA THR A 346 15.61 18.35 13.73
C THR A 346 15.86 19.81 14.11
N THR A 347 15.26 20.74 13.38
CA THR A 347 15.37 22.19 13.66
C THR A 347 14.35 22.67 14.68
N GLU A 348 13.18 22.04 14.73
CA GLU A 348 12.08 22.37 15.63
C GLU A 348 11.39 21.09 16.10
N ILE A 349 10.98 21.06 17.37
CA ILE A 349 10.19 19.96 17.94
C ILE A 349 8.73 20.18 17.55
N SER A 350 8.08 19.16 16.99
CA SER A 350 6.66 19.24 16.65
C SER A 350 5.79 19.37 17.90
N GLU A 351 4.68 20.10 17.79
CA GLU A 351 3.73 20.23 18.90
C GLU A 351 3.17 18.85 19.29
N SER A 352 2.98 17.96 18.31
CA SER A 352 2.58 16.58 18.52
C SER A 352 3.59 15.80 19.39
N VAL A 353 4.88 15.88 19.09
CA VAL A 353 5.92 15.21 19.88
C VAL A 353 6.04 15.79 21.29
N ASP A 354 5.96 17.12 21.45
CA ASP A 354 5.94 17.77 22.77
C ASP A 354 4.76 17.29 23.62
N ARG A 355 3.56 17.15 23.03
CA ARG A 355 2.38 16.59 23.71
C ARG A 355 2.57 15.13 24.10
N VAL A 356 3.09 14.30 23.19
CA VAL A 356 3.40 12.89 23.48
C VAL A 356 4.43 12.80 24.62
N ALA A 357 5.51 13.56 24.55
CA ALA A 357 6.55 13.57 25.57
C ALA A 357 5.97 13.92 26.95
N LYS A 358 5.15 14.97 27.05
CA LYS A 358 4.46 15.35 28.30
C LYS A 358 3.52 14.26 28.80
N ALA A 359 2.71 13.67 27.92
CA ALA A 359 1.81 12.58 28.29
C ALA A 359 2.58 11.34 28.79
N CYS A 360 3.79 11.12 28.28
CA CYS A 360 4.66 10.01 28.67
C CYS A 360 5.56 10.31 29.88
N GLY A 361 5.61 11.56 30.37
CA GLY A 361 6.55 12.01 31.39
C GLY A 361 8.01 12.01 30.90
N LEU A 362 8.23 12.33 29.62
CA LEU A 362 9.53 12.36 28.93
C LEU A 362 10.01 13.80 28.71
N GLU A 363 9.72 14.71 29.63
CA GLU A 363 10.15 16.11 29.51
C GLU A 363 11.69 16.22 29.50
N GLY A 364 12.23 16.95 28.51
CA GLY A 364 13.66 17.04 28.23
C GLY A 364 14.20 15.95 27.29
N LYS A 365 13.33 15.10 26.72
CA LYS A 365 13.67 14.07 25.72
C LYS A 365 12.95 14.30 24.38
N GLU A 366 12.36 15.46 24.18
CA GLU A 366 11.52 15.78 23.03
C GLU A 366 12.33 15.68 21.72
N GLU A 367 13.54 16.21 21.70
CA GLU A 367 14.45 16.14 20.53
C GLU A 367 14.78 14.70 20.15
N LEU A 368 15.08 13.84 21.13
CA LEU A 368 15.31 12.41 20.88
C LEU A 368 14.06 11.71 20.35
N LEU A 369 12.89 12.07 20.88
CA LEU A 369 11.63 11.46 20.45
C LEU A 369 11.26 11.90 19.03
N GLU A 370 11.49 13.17 18.67
CA GLU A 370 11.36 13.69 17.30
C GLU A 370 12.35 12.98 16.37
N ASP A 371 13.62 12.86 16.74
CA ASP A 371 14.62 12.13 15.97
C ASP A 371 14.20 10.68 15.68
N LEU A 372 13.72 9.97 16.69
CA LEU A 372 13.25 8.58 16.53
C LEU A 372 11.98 8.51 15.68
N LEU A 373 11.04 9.44 15.83
CA LEU A 373 9.85 9.53 14.98
C LEU A 373 10.25 9.70 13.51
N GLN A 374 11.15 10.65 13.22
CA GLN A 374 11.63 10.91 11.87
C GLN A 374 12.40 9.71 11.29
N VAL A 375 13.17 8.98 12.10
CA VAL A 375 13.80 7.71 11.68
C VAL A 375 12.76 6.71 11.18
N TRP A 376 11.66 6.52 11.91
CA TRP A 376 10.62 5.58 11.48
C TRP A 376 9.93 6.03 10.20
N ILE A 377 9.55 7.30 10.10
CA ILE A 377 8.86 7.85 8.92
C ILE A 377 9.69 7.65 7.63
N HIS A 378 11.01 7.83 7.72
CA HIS A 378 11.87 7.82 6.53
C HIS A 378 12.48 6.46 6.20
N ASN A 379 12.51 5.49 7.13
CA ASN A 379 13.26 4.24 6.94
C ASN A 379 12.47 2.96 7.19
N CYS A 380 11.21 3.04 7.63
CA CYS A 380 10.45 1.84 7.91
C CYS A 380 9.84 1.20 6.66
N PHE A 381 9.61 -0.11 6.77
CA PHE A 381 8.90 -0.93 5.80
C PHE A 381 7.63 -1.49 6.46
N GLU A 382 6.59 -1.70 5.66
CA GLU A 382 5.41 -2.45 6.08
C GLU A 382 5.82 -3.87 6.49
N TYR A 383 5.43 -4.28 7.70
CA TYR A 383 5.75 -5.61 8.24
C TYR A 383 4.54 -6.54 8.17
N GLN A 384 3.37 -6.04 8.56
CA GLN A 384 2.11 -6.80 8.53
C GLN A 384 0.91 -5.86 8.54
N GLU A 385 -0.22 -6.30 7.97
CA GLU A 385 -1.45 -5.50 7.91
C GLU A 385 -2.31 -5.61 9.17
N THR A 386 -2.34 -6.77 9.83
CA THR A 386 -3.28 -7.05 10.94
C THR A 386 -2.64 -7.85 12.09
N PRO A 387 -2.41 -7.22 13.26
CA PRO A 387 -2.46 -5.77 13.50
C PRO A 387 -1.44 -5.03 12.62
N THR A 388 -1.70 -3.78 12.24
CA THR A 388 -0.75 -3.02 11.42
C THR A 388 0.58 -2.90 12.14
N GLY A 389 1.69 -3.08 11.42
CA GLY A 389 3.02 -2.98 12.00
C GLY A 389 4.08 -2.59 11.00
N TYR A 390 5.12 -1.95 11.54
CA TYR A 390 6.28 -1.47 10.79
C TYR A 390 7.54 -2.16 11.28
N SER A 391 8.49 -2.30 10.37
CA SER A 391 9.83 -2.81 10.65
C SER A 391 10.89 -1.84 10.14
N THR A 392 12.01 -1.75 10.84
CA THR A 392 13.21 -1.06 10.37
C THR A 392 14.32 -2.07 10.19
N TYR A 393 15.26 -1.76 9.29
CA TYR A 393 16.44 -2.58 9.03
C TYR A 393 17.66 -1.66 8.99
N PHE A 394 18.84 -2.21 9.27
CA PHE A 394 20.05 -1.42 9.32
C PHE A 394 20.71 -1.31 7.96
N ALA A 395 21.10 -2.42 7.32
CA ALA A 395 21.73 -2.35 6.00
C ALA A 395 20.80 -1.78 4.91
N PRO A 396 19.53 -2.20 4.80
CA PRO A 396 18.60 -1.69 3.78
C PRO A 396 18.39 -0.17 3.78
N ALA A 397 18.49 0.47 4.95
CA ALA A 397 18.29 1.92 5.07
C ALA A 397 19.38 2.76 4.38
N PHE A 398 20.47 2.13 3.92
CA PHE A 398 21.54 2.78 3.17
C PHE A 398 21.46 2.51 1.66
N MET A 399 20.39 1.87 1.16
CA MET A 399 20.15 1.73 -0.28
C MET A 399 19.40 2.95 -0.79
N SER A 400 19.92 3.58 -1.84
CA SER A 400 19.28 4.74 -2.44
C SER A 400 18.13 4.33 -3.37
N HIS A 401 17.31 5.32 -3.74
CA HIS A 401 16.29 5.16 -4.74
C HIS A 401 16.85 5.18 -6.17
N SER A 402 16.30 4.34 -7.04
CA SER A 402 16.35 4.52 -8.49
C SER A 402 14.98 4.17 -9.09
N CYS A 403 14.57 4.85 -10.17
CA CYS A 403 13.41 4.43 -10.98
C CYS A 403 13.77 3.33 -11.99
N LEU A 404 15.04 2.91 -12.01
CA LEU A 404 15.58 1.72 -12.66
C LEU A 404 16.52 1.02 -11.65
N PRO A 405 15.97 0.44 -10.56
CA PRO A 405 16.76 -0.23 -9.54
C PRO A 405 17.44 -1.50 -10.08
N ASN A 406 18.61 -1.80 -9.55
CA ASN A 406 19.34 -3.03 -9.84
C ASN A 406 19.13 -4.11 -8.78
N ALA A 407 18.46 -3.79 -7.67
CA ALA A 407 18.03 -4.73 -6.64
C ALA A 407 16.54 -4.55 -6.30
N ASP A 408 15.96 -5.62 -5.78
CA ASP A 408 14.60 -5.65 -5.25
C ASP A 408 14.58 -6.42 -3.93
N TRP A 409 13.54 -6.25 -3.13
CA TRP A 409 13.47 -6.85 -1.82
C TRP A 409 12.15 -7.54 -1.55
N VAL A 410 12.21 -8.51 -0.65
CA VAL A 410 11.05 -9.30 -0.22
C VAL A 410 11.30 -9.81 1.19
N ASN A 411 10.23 -10.00 1.97
CA ASN A 411 10.33 -10.66 3.26
C ASN A 411 10.24 -12.18 3.10
N ASP A 412 11.16 -12.93 3.71
CA ASP A 412 11.05 -14.39 3.79
C ASP A 412 9.95 -14.83 4.76
N PRO A 413 9.58 -16.13 4.79
CA PRO A 413 8.55 -16.63 5.71
C PRO A 413 8.86 -16.40 7.20
N GLU A 414 10.12 -16.20 7.55
CA GLU A 414 10.59 -15.85 8.89
C GLU A 414 10.54 -14.34 9.17
N GLY A 415 10.19 -13.52 8.18
CA GLY A 415 10.09 -12.07 8.28
C GLY A 415 11.44 -11.35 8.14
N ASN A 416 12.46 -12.01 7.60
CA ASN A 416 13.74 -11.37 7.29
C ASN A 416 13.68 -10.66 5.94
N PHE A 417 14.39 -9.55 5.84
CA PHE A 417 14.57 -8.81 4.60
C PHE A 417 15.55 -9.56 3.69
N VAL A 418 15.09 -10.00 2.52
CA VAL A 418 15.91 -10.63 1.49
C VAL A 418 16.11 -9.64 0.35
N LEU A 419 17.34 -9.17 0.16
CA LEU A 419 17.69 -8.36 -1.00
C LEU A 419 18.13 -9.25 -2.15
N LYS A 420 17.50 -9.09 -3.32
CA LYS A 420 17.81 -9.83 -4.54
C LYS A 420 18.23 -8.92 -5.67
N SER A 421 19.13 -9.41 -6.52
CA SER A 421 19.55 -8.70 -7.73
C SER A 421 18.43 -8.72 -8.76
N ARG A 422 17.93 -7.55 -9.15
CA ARG A 422 16.92 -7.38 -10.21
C ARG A 422 17.54 -7.29 -11.59
N MET A 423 18.77 -6.80 -11.64
CA MET A 423 19.63 -6.70 -12.81
C MET A 423 20.99 -7.29 -12.46
N VAL A 424 21.89 -7.38 -13.43
CA VAL A 424 23.30 -7.66 -13.15
C VAL A 424 23.88 -6.49 -12.33
N VAL A 425 24.53 -6.80 -11.20
CA VAL A 425 25.24 -5.81 -10.36
C VAL A 425 26.72 -6.13 -10.41
N ASN A 426 27.54 -5.20 -10.90
CA ASN A 426 28.99 -5.37 -10.97
C ASN A 426 29.67 -4.89 -9.68
N GLU A 427 30.93 -5.29 -9.51
CA GLU A 427 31.77 -4.69 -8.47
C GLU A 427 31.93 -3.20 -8.71
N GLY A 428 31.65 -2.40 -7.68
CA GLY A 428 31.66 -0.93 -7.69
C GLY A 428 30.29 -0.30 -7.95
N ASP A 429 29.30 -1.08 -8.41
CA ASP A 429 27.96 -0.54 -8.68
C ASP A 429 27.26 -0.15 -7.36
N GLU A 430 26.57 0.98 -7.38
CA GLU A 430 25.64 1.39 -6.33
C GLU A 430 24.46 0.42 -6.29
N ILE A 431 24.06 -0.03 -5.11
CA ILE A 431 22.89 -0.88 -4.91
C ILE A 431 21.70 0.02 -4.67
N CYS A 432 20.75 0.00 -5.60
CA CYS A 432 19.55 0.83 -5.56
C CYS A 432 18.29 -0.04 -5.55
N VAL A 433 17.28 0.40 -4.80
CA VAL A 433 15.92 -0.16 -4.79
C VAL A 433 14.92 0.90 -5.25
N SER A 434 13.69 0.49 -5.57
CA SER A 434 12.60 1.45 -5.78
C SER A 434 11.94 1.80 -4.44
N TYR A 435 11.56 3.07 -4.28
CA TYR A 435 10.70 3.55 -3.20
C TYR A 435 9.26 3.75 -3.68
N LEU A 436 9.03 3.52 -4.98
CA LEU A 436 7.75 3.54 -5.66
C LEU A 436 7.29 2.09 -5.87
N SER A 437 5.98 1.89 -5.99
CA SER A 437 5.44 0.56 -6.34
C SER A 437 5.84 0.14 -7.76
N GLU A 438 5.70 -1.15 -8.06
CA GLU A 438 6.00 -1.70 -9.38
C GLU A 438 5.15 -1.07 -10.50
N GLU A 439 3.92 -0.65 -10.19
CA GLU A 439 3.02 0.06 -11.09
C GLU A 439 3.43 1.53 -11.24
N ALA A 440 3.81 2.20 -10.16
CA ALA A 440 4.28 3.59 -10.20
C ALA A 440 5.60 3.73 -10.97
N LEU A 441 6.42 2.67 -11.03
CA LEU A 441 7.57 2.61 -11.93
C LEU A 441 7.18 2.72 -13.41
N LEU A 442 5.93 2.44 -13.80
CA LEU A 442 5.46 2.56 -15.18
C LEU A 442 4.85 3.94 -15.51
N ASP A 443 4.69 4.81 -14.51
CA ASP A 443 4.21 6.18 -14.70
C ASP A 443 5.27 7.08 -15.36
N CYS A 444 4.85 8.27 -15.81
CA CYS A 444 5.74 9.25 -16.40
C CYS A 444 6.76 9.83 -15.42
N THR A 445 7.91 10.27 -15.94
CA THR A 445 9.01 10.79 -15.14
C THR A 445 8.55 11.88 -14.20
N LYS A 446 7.69 12.79 -14.68
CA LYS A 446 7.17 13.87 -13.86
C LYS A 446 6.32 13.36 -12.69
N THR A 447 5.42 12.40 -12.92
CA THR A 447 4.63 11.77 -11.84
C THR A 447 5.53 11.08 -10.82
N ARG A 448 6.50 10.28 -11.27
CA ARG A 448 7.44 9.60 -10.36
C ARG A 448 8.25 10.57 -9.51
N VAL A 449 8.71 11.67 -10.10
CA VAL A 449 9.45 12.73 -9.41
C VAL A 449 8.57 13.45 -8.39
N ASP A 450 7.34 13.80 -8.75
CA ASP A 450 6.39 14.46 -7.85
C ASP A 450 6.02 13.56 -6.66
N ASP A 451 5.86 12.26 -6.90
CA ASP A 451 5.61 11.29 -5.84
C ASP A 451 6.82 11.21 -4.89
N LEU A 452 8.05 11.15 -5.40
CA LEU A 452 9.25 11.12 -4.55
C LEU A 452 9.49 12.44 -3.81
N ASP A 453 9.25 13.58 -4.44
CA ASP A 453 9.40 14.88 -3.78
C ASP A 453 8.37 15.03 -2.66
N SER A 454 7.10 14.72 -2.94
CA SER A 454 6.03 14.85 -1.94
C SER A 454 6.12 13.81 -0.81
N THR A 455 6.64 12.61 -1.06
CA THR A 455 6.68 11.53 -0.06
C THR A 455 8.02 11.36 0.62
N LYS A 456 9.12 11.74 -0.03
CA LYS A 456 10.50 11.52 0.43
C LYS A 456 11.35 12.80 0.42
N GLY A 457 10.85 13.91 -0.10
CA GLY A 457 11.53 15.21 -0.03
C GLY A 457 12.75 15.34 -0.96
N PHE A 458 12.80 14.60 -2.07
CA PHE A 458 13.89 14.73 -3.03
C PHE A 458 13.43 14.56 -4.49
N VAL A 459 14.18 15.19 -5.40
CA VAL A 459 14.01 15.06 -6.85
C VAL A 459 14.94 13.96 -7.37
N CYS A 460 14.36 12.91 -7.95
CA CYS A 460 15.13 11.78 -8.48
C CYS A 460 15.93 12.15 -9.73
N THR A 461 17.23 11.88 -9.71
CA THR A 461 18.17 12.11 -10.81
C THR A 461 18.76 10.81 -11.38
N CYS A 462 18.07 9.68 -11.19
CA CYS A 462 18.52 8.40 -11.76
C CYS A 462 18.56 8.45 -13.30
N PRO A 463 19.31 7.55 -13.98
CA PRO A 463 19.48 7.57 -15.44
C PRO A 463 18.16 7.66 -16.23
N ARG A 464 17.08 7.08 -15.70
CA ARG A 464 15.75 7.12 -16.31
C ARG A 464 15.03 8.46 -16.15
N CYS A 465 15.23 9.18 -15.03
CA CYS A 465 14.60 10.48 -14.80
C CYS A 465 15.35 11.64 -15.46
N VAL A 466 16.66 11.49 -15.70
CA VAL A 466 17.49 12.49 -16.41
C VAL A 466 17.62 12.20 -17.91
N ALA A 467 16.99 11.14 -18.41
CA ALA A 467 16.97 10.82 -19.83
C ALA A 467 16.27 11.93 -20.62
N ASP A 468 16.75 12.20 -21.83
CA ASP A 468 16.19 13.25 -22.70
C ASP A 468 14.71 13.01 -23.04
N GLU A 469 14.31 11.74 -23.17
CA GLU A 469 12.97 11.30 -23.54
C GLU A 469 12.33 10.42 -22.45
N ASP A 470 11.01 10.55 -22.26
CA ASP A 470 10.23 9.68 -21.40
C ASP A 470 9.46 8.64 -22.23
N PRO A 471 9.86 7.36 -22.22
CA PRO A 471 9.21 6.33 -23.02
C PRO A 471 7.77 6.05 -22.56
N SER A 472 7.38 6.43 -21.36
CA SER A 472 5.99 6.25 -20.89
C SER A 472 5.05 7.38 -21.34
N ARG A 473 5.59 8.44 -21.95
CA ARG A 473 4.87 9.68 -22.30
C ARG A 473 4.99 10.00 -23.78
N VAL A 474 4.70 9.00 -24.61
CA VAL A 474 4.64 9.12 -26.08
C VAL A 474 3.28 9.67 -26.47
N PHE A 475 3.21 10.55 -27.49
CA PHE A 475 1.99 11.05 -28.09
C PHE A 475 1.86 10.75 -29.61
N ALA A 476 0.64 10.65 -30.17
CA ALA A 476 0.36 10.55 -31.59
C ALA A 476 0.44 11.96 -32.15
N CYS A 477 1.17 12.11 -33.25
CA CYS A 477 1.47 13.42 -33.80
C CYS A 477 0.18 14.12 -34.27
N PRO A 478 -0.17 15.29 -33.72
CA PRO A 478 -1.38 16.01 -34.12
C PRO A 478 -1.33 16.55 -35.56
N SER A 479 -0.14 16.61 -36.17
CA SER A 479 0.04 17.10 -37.55
C SER A 479 -0.23 16.04 -38.62
N CYS A 480 0.14 14.78 -38.37
CA CYS A 480 0.02 13.72 -39.39
C CYS A 480 -0.79 12.50 -38.94
N SER A 481 -1.08 12.37 -37.65
CA SER A 481 -1.79 11.24 -37.03
C SER A 481 -1.16 9.85 -37.24
N LEU A 482 0.01 9.78 -37.87
CA LEU A 482 0.72 8.54 -38.21
C LEU A 482 2.05 8.37 -37.47
N GLY A 483 2.65 9.47 -37.02
CA GLY A 483 3.91 9.42 -36.27
C GLY A 483 3.70 9.67 -34.79
N GLU A 484 4.80 9.53 -34.06
CA GLU A 484 4.83 9.62 -32.61
C GLU A 484 5.69 10.82 -32.19
N VAL A 485 5.35 11.44 -31.07
CA VAL A 485 6.12 12.50 -30.40
C VAL A 485 6.36 12.06 -28.96
N THR A 486 7.58 11.67 -28.63
CA THR A 486 7.96 11.31 -27.25
C THR A 486 8.22 12.57 -26.47
N PHE A 487 7.56 12.74 -25.32
CA PHE A 487 7.77 13.94 -24.51
C PHE A 487 9.10 13.85 -23.75
N PRO A 488 9.80 14.99 -23.55
CA PRO A 488 10.96 15.02 -22.69
C PRO A 488 10.63 14.67 -21.24
N SER A 489 11.57 14.07 -20.52
CA SER A 489 11.40 13.69 -19.10
C SER A 489 11.02 14.86 -18.19
N GLN A 490 11.50 16.07 -18.52
CA GLN A 490 11.26 17.29 -17.76
C GLN A 490 10.01 18.07 -18.22
N ALA A 491 9.24 17.53 -19.17
CA ALA A 491 8.05 18.22 -19.68
C ALA A 491 6.99 18.40 -18.58
N PRO A 492 6.38 19.59 -18.44
CA PRO A 492 5.43 19.87 -17.37
C PRO A 492 4.12 19.06 -17.49
N LEU A 493 3.37 18.99 -16.39
CA LEU A 493 1.98 18.49 -16.38
C LEU A 493 1.00 19.64 -16.57
N MET A 494 -0.21 19.33 -17.05
CA MET A 494 -1.28 20.35 -17.17
C MET A 494 -1.64 20.98 -15.81
N SER A 495 -1.48 20.24 -14.71
CA SER A 495 -1.77 20.68 -13.34
C SER A 495 -0.83 21.78 -12.83
N GLU A 496 0.32 22.01 -13.48
CA GLU A 496 1.30 23.02 -13.07
C GLU A 496 0.98 24.43 -13.57
N GLY A 497 -0.07 24.56 -14.38
CA GLY A 497 -0.59 25.84 -14.84
C GLY A 497 0.14 26.42 -16.06
N GLU A 498 -0.39 27.54 -16.53
CA GLU A 498 0.03 28.19 -17.78
C GLU A 498 1.44 28.78 -17.73
N GLU A 499 1.95 29.10 -16.54
CA GLU A 499 3.31 29.65 -16.39
C GLU A 499 4.37 28.60 -16.71
N ALA A 500 4.29 27.41 -16.10
CA ALA A 500 5.22 26.29 -16.35
C ALA A 500 5.19 25.86 -17.83
N ILE A 501 3.99 25.77 -18.41
CA ILE A 501 3.80 25.44 -19.84
C ILE A 501 4.32 26.58 -20.75
N GLY A 502 4.20 27.83 -20.30
CA GLY A 502 4.66 29.02 -21.03
C GLY A 502 6.18 29.14 -21.09
N SER A 503 6.89 28.66 -20.05
CA SER A 503 8.35 28.66 -19.98
C SER A 503 9.02 27.44 -20.65
N PHE A 504 8.25 26.42 -21.04
CA PHE A 504 8.79 25.23 -21.69
C PHE A 504 9.01 25.48 -23.19
N ASP A 505 10.22 25.20 -23.68
CA ASP A 505 10.64 25.47 -25.07
C ASP A 505 11.20 24.23 -25.82
N ASP A 506 11.38 23.08 -25.14
CA ASP A 506 11.91 21.84 -25.73
C ASP A 506 10.79 20.99 -26.37
N PHE A 507 10.28 21.44 -27.52
CA PHE A 507 9.19 20.75 -28.20
C PHE A 507 9.66 19.51 -28.97
N PRO A 508 9.05 18.33 -28.77
CA PRO A 508 9.48 17.12 -29.45
C PRO A 508 9.10 17.12 -30.93
N SER A 509 9.90 16.42 -31.74
CA SER A 509 9.65 16.23 -33.17
C SER A 509 8.98 14.90 -33.48
N CYS A 510 8.10 14.90 -34.47
CA CYS A 510 7.39 13.69 -34.90
C CYS A 510 8.33 12.70 -35.60
N SER A 511 8.34 11.45 -35.16
CA SER A 511 9.16 10.37 -35.71
C SER A 511 8.88 10.05 -37.19
N THR A 512 7.66 10.32 -37.67
CA THR A 512 7.26 10.03 -39.07
C THR A 512 7.36 11.24 -39.98
N CYS A 513 6.82 12.39 -39.57
CA CYS A 513 6.76 13.57 -40.45
C CYS A 513 7.86 14.60 -40.20
N GLY A 514 8.69 14.41 -39.17
CA GLY A 514 9.79 15.30 -38.80
C GLY A 514 9.37 16.71 -38.36
N ARG A 515 8.06 16.99 -38.24
CA ARG A 515 7.57 18.27 -37.76
C ARG A 515 7.70 18.34 -36.25
N GLU A 516 8.32 19.40 -35.77
CA GLU A 516 8.32 19.81 -34.38
C GLU A 516 6.90 20.15 -33.93
N LEU A 517 6.58 19.78 -32.69
CA LEU A 517 5.29 20.07 -32.09
C LEU A 517 5.17 21.58 -31.83
N THR A 518 4.10 22.21 -32.29
CA THR A 518 3.84 23.61 -31.93
C THR A 518 3.42 23.70 -30.46
N ARG A 519 3.58 24.87 -29.81
CA ARG A 519 3.09 25.11 -28.45
C ARG A 519 1.60 24.75 -28.28
N ASP A 520 0.77 25.06 -29.28
CA ASP A 520 -0.65 24.70 -29.27
C ASP A 520 -0.87 23.18 -29.39
N GLY A 521 -0.05 22.51 -30.19
CA GLY A 521 -0.04 21.04 -30.29
C GLY A 521 0.37 20.39 -28.98
N PHE A 522 1.39 20.91 -28.31
CA PHE A 522 1.83 20.48 -26.99
C PHE A 522 0.73 20.65 -25.95
N LYS A 523 0.10 21.83 -25.88
CA LYS A 523 -1.06 22.08 -25.03
C LYS A 523 -2.24 21.14 -25.34
N ALA A 524 -2.45 20.78 -26.60
CA ALA A 524 -3.49 19.83 -26.98
C ALA A 524 -3.22 18.43 -26.42
N CYS A 525 -1.98 17.95 -26.48
CA CYS A 525 -1.56 16.70 -25.86
C CYS A 525 -1.76 16.74 -24.33
N LEU A 526 -1.33 17.81 -23.64
CA LEU A 526 -1.52 17.96 -22.19
C LEU A 526 -3.00 17.97 -21.78
N ARG A 527 -3.89 18.56 -22.59
CA ARG A 527 -5.34 18.51 -22.34
C ARG A 527 -5.89 17.09 -22.48
N ILE A 528 -5.40 16.29 -23.42
CA ILE A 528 -5.79 14.89 -23.57
C ILE A 528 -5.32 14.09 -22.37
N GLU A 529 -4.05 14.24 -21.98
CA GLU A 529 -3.46 13.61 -20.80
C GLU A 529 -4.25 13.93 -19.53
N SER A 530 -4.52 15.22 -19.27
CA SER A 530 -5.32 15.65 -18.12
C SER A 530 -6.74 15.06 -18.15
N ARG A 531 -7.39 15.01 -19.32
CA ARG A 531 -8.71 14.41 -19.46
C ARG A 531 -8.69 12.92 -19.12
N ILE A 532 -7.68 12.18 -19.59
CA ILE A 532 -7.53 10.75 -19.27
C ILE A 532 -7.25 10.58 -17.77
N GLY A 533 -6.36 11.38 -17.19
CA GLY A 533 -6.04 11.35 -15.77
C GLY A 533 -7.27 11.56 -14.88
N ASN A 534 -8.10 12.56 -15.19
CA ASN A 534 -9.35 12.81 -14.44
C ASN A 534 -10.35 11.64 -14.53
N ILE A 535 -10.40 10.96 -15.68
CA ILE A 535 -11.26 9.79 -15.85
C ILE A 535 -10.71 8.61 -15.04
N LEU A 536 -9.40 8.37 -15.08
CA LEU A 536 -8.74 7.33 -14.28
C LEU A 536 -8.99 7.54 -12.79
N GLU A 537 -8.80 8.76 -12.28
CA GLU A 537 -9.07 9.08 -10.87
C GLU A 537 -10.53 8.76 -10.49
N SER A 538 -11.49 9.08 -11.37
CA SER A 538 -12.90 8.73 -11.16
C SER A 538 -13.19 7.22 -11.23
N LEU A 539 -12.39 6.45 -11.97
CA LEU A 539 -12.55 5.00 -12.10
C LEU A 539 -11.86 4.25 -10.96
N GLU A 540 -10.68 4.67 -10.54
CA GLU A 540 -9.92 4.11 -9.41
C GLU A 540 -10.66 4.32 -8.07
N ALA A 541 -11.46 5.38 -7.96
CA ALA A 541 -12.35 5.58 -6.83
C ALA A 541 -13.48 4.52 -6.74
N LYS A 542 -13.75 3.78 -7.82
CA LYS A 542 -14.75 2.70 -7.87
C LYS A 542 -14.07 1.35 -7.61
N PRO A 543 -14.70 0.40 -6.90
CA PRO A 543 -14.14 -0.93 -6.65
C PRO A 543 -14.31 -1.86 -7.87
N ILE A 544 -13.84 -1.41 -9.04
CA ILE A 544 -13.90 -2.17 -10.29
C ILE A 544 -12.99 -3.40 -10.19
N SER A 545 -13.49 -4.51 -10.71
CA SER A 545 -12.77 -5.77 -10.86
C SER A 545 -13.41 -6.59 -11.98
N ARG A 546 -12.73 -7.61 -12.51
CA ARG A 546 -13.30 -8.63 -13.42
C ARG A 546 -14.59 -9.32 -12.96
N HIS A 547 -15.01 -9.13 -11.71
CA HIS A 547 -16.23 -9.73 -11.16
C HIS A 547 -17.44 -8.79 -11.16
N ASN A 548 -17.22 -7.48 -11.27
CA ASN A 548 -18.27 -6.46 -11.15
C ASN A 548 -18.09 -5.30 -12.15
N ALA A 549 -17.14 -5.37 -13.08
CA ALA A 549 -16.85 -4.27 -14.00
C ALA A 549 -18.09 -3.79 -14.78
N GLY A 550 -18.95 -4.70 -15.25
CA GLY A 550 -20.19 -4.31 -15.95
C GLY A 550 -21.28 -3.69 -15.06
N GLU A 551 -21.10 -3.69 -13.72
CA GLU A 551 -21.95 -2.93 -12.80
C GLU A 551 -21.55 -1.44 -12.75
N PHE A 552 -20.30 -1.13 -13.10
CA PHE A 552 -19.71 0.21 -13.01
C PHE A 552 -19.45 0.87 -14.36
N LEU A 553 -19.41 0.08 -15.42
CA LEU A 553 -19.10 0.52 -16.78
C LEU A 553 -20.21 0.06 -17.73
N SER A 554 -20.87 1.04 -18.35
CA SER A 554 -21.78 0.81 -19.48
C SER A 554 -21.00 0.57 -20.78
N SER A 555 -21.63 -0.09 -21.75
CA SER A 555 -21.03 -0.28 -23.09
C SER A 555 -20.68 1.05 -23.77
N MET A 556 -21.45 2.10 -23.53
CA MET A 556 -21.18 3.45 -24.05
C MET A 556 -19.94 4.07 -23.39
N GLU A 557 -19.78 3.91 -22.07
CA GLU A 557 -18.56 4.35 -21.38
C GLU A 557 -17.34 3.59 -21.89
N VAL A 558 -17.45 2.27 -22.09
CA VAL A 558 -16.36 1.46 -22.63
C VAL A 558 -15.94 1.92 -24.02
N GLU A 559 -16.90 2.19 -24.92
CA GLU A 559 -16.59 2.73 -26.24
C GLU A 559 -15.88 4.11 -26.15
N GLN A 560 -16.29 4.95 -25.20
CA GLN A 560 -15.62 6.23 -24.93
C GLN A 560 -14.19 6.03 -24.41
N LEU A 561 -13.97 5.10 -23.48
CA LEU A 561 -12.65 4.78 -22.94
C LEU A 561 -11.72 4.22 -24.02
N GLN A 562 -12.22 3.34 -24.90
CA GLN A 562 -11.46 2.84 -26.05
C GLN A 562 -11.05 3.97 -27.00
N ARG A 563 -11.98 4.89 -27.30
CA ARG A 563 -11.65 6.05 -28.14
C ARG A 563 -10.62 6.94 -27.46
N LEU A 564 -10.71 7.13 -26.14
CA LEU A 564 -9.76 7.95 -25.38
C LEU A 564 -8.36 7.33 -25.34
N SER A 565 -8.24 6.02 -25.12
CA SER A 565 -6.93 5.35 -25.14
C SER A 565 -6.27 5.43 -26.52
N GLN A 566 -7.07 5.49 -27.59
CA GLN A 566 -6.57 5.69 -28.96
C GLN A 566 -6.19 7.16 -29.25
N LEU A 567 -6.97 8.14 -28.75
CA LEU A 567 -6.72 9.58 -28.92
C LEU A 567 -5.49 10.06 -28.15
N GLY A 568 -5.35 9.55 -26.93
CA GLY A 568 -4.23 9.74 -26.02
C GLY A 568 -3.08 8.83 -26.33
N THR A 569 -2.93 8.41 -27.59
CA THR A 569 -1.67 8.12 -28.26
C THR A 569 -1.19 6.69 -28.21
N HIS A 570 -1.94 5.86 -28.91
CA HIS A 570 -1.60 4.46 -29.10
C HIS A 570 -1.41 3.73 -27.75
N ASP A 571 -1.07 2.46 -27.87
CA ASP A 571 -0.63 1.53 -26.83
C ASP A 571 0.62 1.99 -26.03
N LYS A 572 1.01 3.28 -26.10
CA LYS A 572 2.35 3.76 -25.70
C LYS A 572 2.39 4.77 -24.56
N HIS A 573 1.25 5.31 -24.14
CA HIS A 573 1.17 6.26 -23.03
C HIS A 573 0.76 5.57 -21.72
N GLY A 574 1.41 5.90 -20.60
CA GLY A 574 1.16 5.26 -19.29
C GLY A 574 -0.30 5.31 -18.83
N LEU A 575 -0.92 6.50 -18.91
CA LEU A 575 -2.35 6.63 -18.62
C LEU A 575 -3.25 5.79 -19.56
N SER A 576 -2.91 5.69 -20.84
CA SER A 576 -3.64 4.83 -21.78
C SER A 576 -3.48 3.35 -21.44
N ALA A 577 -2.28 2.93 -21.01
CA ALA A 577 -2.01 1.58 -20.52
C ALA A 577 -2.85 1.24 -19.28
N LYS A 578 -2.94 2.16 -18.30
CA LYS A 578 -3.84 2.01 -17.12
C LYS A 578 -5.31 1.86 -17.53
N LEU A 579 -5.78 2.67 -18.48
CA LEU A 579 -7.14 2.53 -19.02
C LEU A 579 -7.38 1.17 -19.68
N LEU A 580 -6.41 0.69 -20.45
CA LEU A 580 -6.50 -0.62 -21.10
C LEU A 580 -6.57 -1.75 -20.08
N HIS A 581 -5.84 -1.65 -18.98
CA HIS A 581 -5.92 -2.61 -17.89
C HIS A 581 -7.31 -2.66 -17.25
N ILE A 582 -7.97 -1.51 -17.04
CA ILE A 582 -9.38 -1.45 -16.60
C ILE A 582 -10.33 -2.08 -17.65
N LEU A 583 -10.06 -1.89 -18.95
CA LEU A 583 -10.86 -2.49 -20.01
C LEU A 583 -10.73 -4.03 -20.08
N VAL A 584 -9.57 -4.58 -19.69
CA VAL A 584 -9.40 -6.04 -19.56
C VAL A 584 -10.44 -6.62 -18.60
N ASP A 585 -10.60 -6.01 -17.42
CA ASP A 585 -11.58 -6.43 -16.42
C ASP A 585 -13.02 -6.42 -16.97
N TYR A 586 -13.38 -5.39 -17.73
CA TYR A 586 -14.68 -5.30 -18.39
C TYR A 586 -14.89 -6.42 -19.41
N TYR A 587 -13.92 -6.64 -20.31
CA TYR A 587 -14.06 -7.66 -21.36
C TYR A 587 -14.07 -9.08 -20.82
N VAL A 588 -13.32 -9.36 -19.74
CA VAL A 588 -13.39 -10.63 -19.03
C VAL A 588 -14.78 -10.83 -18.41
N PHE A 589 -15.35 -9.76 -17.82
CA PHE A 589 -16.71 -9.79 -17.27
C PHE A 589 -17.76 -10.06 -18.36
N THR A 590 -17.69 -9.41 -19.51
CA THR A 590 -18.64 -9.57 -20.64
C THR A 590 -18.37 -10.79 -21.52
N LYS A 591 -17.33 -11.59 -21.23
CA LYS A 591 -16.92 -12.78 -21.99
C LYS A 591 -16.38 -12.47 -23.40
N GLU A 592 -15.95 -11.24 -23.63
CA GLU A 592 -15.30 -10.78 -24.85
C GLU A 592 -13.78 -11.03 -24.77
N TYR A 593 -13.38 -12.28 -24.53
CA TYR A 593 -11.98 -12.63 -24.22
C TYR A 593 -10.98 -12.22 -25.31
N SER A 594 -11.37 -12.22 -26.58
CA SER A 594 -10.50 -11.75 -27.66
C SER A 594 -10.12 -10.28 -27.52
N GLU A 595 -11.03 -9.43 -27.03
CA GLU A 595 -10.73 -8.01 -26.77
C GLU A 595 -9.91 -7.85 -25.49
N ALA A 596 -10.21 -8.63 -24.43
CA ALA A 596 -9.39 -8.67 -23.22
C ALA A 596 -7.93 -9.03 -23.54
N ILE A 597 -7.70 -10.06 -24.37
CA ILE A 597 -6.37 -10.50 -24.79
C ILE A 597 -5.64 -9.40 -25.58
N LYS A 598 -6.34 -8.69 -26.48
CA LYS A 598 -5.73 -7.56 -27.20
C LYS A 598 -5.30 -6.45 -26.25
N CYS A 599 -6.14 -6.08 -25.29
CA CYS A 599 -5.83 -5.04 -24.32
C CYS A 599 -4.64 -5.42 -23.42
N ILE A 600 -4.58 -6.67 -22.92
CA ILE A 600 -3.46 -7.10 -22.08
C ILE A 600 -2.17 -7.29 -22.89
N ASP A 601 -2.25 -7.73 -24.16
CA ASP A 601 -1.07 -7.82 -25.05
C ASP A 601 -0.46 -6.43 -25.27
N ILE A 602 -1.31 -5.42 -25.53
CA ILE A 602 -0.88 -4.03 -25.61
C ILE A 602 -0.22 -3.55 -24.30
N TYR A 603 -0.82 -3.86 -23.15
CA TYR A 603 -0.27 -3.47 -21.86
C TYR A 603 1.11 -4.10 -21.60
N LEU A 604 1.29 -5.37 -21.97
CA LEU A 604 2.58 -6.05 -21.88
C LEU A 604 3.64 -5.41 -22.78
N ASP A 605 3.28 -5.08 -24.02
CA ASP A 605 4.18 -4.36 -24.95
C ASP A 605 4.55 -2.97 -24.40
N PHE A 606 3.61 -2.29 -23.75
CA PHE A 606 3.87 -1.04 -23.03
C PHE A 606 4.91 -1.23 -21.92
N CYS A 607 4.73 -2.22 -21.05
CA CYS A 607 5.65 -2.50 -19.94
C CYS A 607 7.08 -2.80 -20.43
N GLU A 608 7.21 -3.67 -21.45
CA GLU A 608 8.53 -4.03 -22.03
C GLU A 608 9.28 -2.83 -22.61
N ARG A 609 8.54 -1.88 -23.18
CA ARG A 609 9.12 -0.68 -23.80
C ARG A 609 9.50 0.39 -22.79
N VAL A 610 8.72 0.54 -21.72
CA VAL A 610 8.89 1.63 -20.73
C VAL A 610 9.92 1.28 -19.67
N TYR A 611 10.11 -0.01 -19.39
CA TYR A 611 10.90 -0.48 -18.29
C TYR A 611 11.89 -1.57 -18.76
N ASP A 612 13.17 -1.22 -18.80
CA ASP A 612 14.26 -2.13 -19.21
C ASP A 612 14.71 -3.02 -18.04
N GLY A 613 14.03 -4.15 -17.86
CA GLY A 613 14.37 -5.13 -16.84
C GLY A 613 13.17 -5.91 -16.33
N LEU A 614 13.37 -6.68 -15.26
CA LEU A 614 12.27 -7.33 -14.55
C LEU A 614 11.35 -6.28 -13.93
N ASN A 615 10.04 -6.49 -13.96
CA ASN A 615 9.06 -5.62 -13.31
C ASN A 615 7.84 -6.46 -12.89
N GLY A 616 7.45 -6.33 -11.62
CA GLY A 616 6.37 -7.10 -11.02
C GLY A 616 5.04 -6.88 -11.72
N ALA A 617 4.72 -5.63 -12.08
CA ALA A 617 3.48 -5.29 -12.79
C ALA A 617 3.38 -5.99 -14.15
N ARG A 618 4.50 -6.16 -14.85
CA ARG A 618 4.54 -6.97 -16.08
C ARG A 618 4.36 -8.47 -15.79
N SER A 619 5.01 -9.01 -14.77
CA SER A 619 4.89 -10.43 -14.43
C SER A 619 3.47 -10.81 -13.98
N TRP A 620 2.79 -9.94 -13.23
CA TRP A 620 1.38 -10.12 -12.88
C TRP A 620 0.45 -9.98 -14.08
N ALA A 621 0.74 -9.08 -15.03
CA ALA A 621 -0.01 -8.99 -16.29
C ALA A 621 0.15 -10.24 -17.16
N LEU A 622 1.33 -10.89 -17.15
CA LEU A 622 1.53 -12.19 -17.78
C LEU A 622 0.68 -13.27 -17.09
N GLU A 623 0.70 -13.35 -15.76
CA GLU A 623 -0.19 -14.25 -15.02
C GLU A 623 -1.67 -14.01 -15.37
N GLU A 624 -2.09 -12.75 -15.45
CA GLU A 624 -3.46 -12.37 -15.80
C GLU A 624 -3.82 -12.81 -17.23
N LYS A 625 -2.92 -12.63 -18.20
CA LYS A 625 -3.10 -13.14 -19.56
C LYS A 625 -3.27 -14.66 -19.59
N GLY A 626 -2.48 -15.40 -18.79
CA GLY A 626 -2.65 -16.85 -18.62
C GLY A 626 -4.03 -17.20 -18.06
N ASP A 627 -4.48 -16.46 -17.05
CA ASP A 627 -5.82 -16.56 -16.44
C ASP A 627 -6.94 -16.35 -17.49
N ILE A 628 -6.79 -15.35 -18.37
CA ILE A 628 -7.77 -15.02 -19.42
C ILE A 628 -7.82 -16.09 -20.49
N LEU A 629 -6.67 -16.57 -20.96
CA LEU A 629 -6.58 -17.63 -21.96
C LEU A 629 -7.21 -18.93 -21.45
N LEU A 630 -6.96 -19.28 -20.19
CA LEU A 630 -7.56 -20.44 -19.54
C LEU A 630 -9.08 -20.31 -19.41
N GLU A 631 -9.57 -19.13 -19.01
CA GLU A 631 -11.00 -18.86 -18.90
C GLU A 631 -11.70 -18.90 -20.26
N MET A 632 -11.05 -18.39 -21.32
CA MET A 632 -11.53 -18.45 -22.70
C MET A 632 -11.66 -19.91 -23.18
N ALA A 633 -10.60 -20.71 -23.05
CA ALA A 633 -10.61 -22.12 -23.45
C ALA A 633 -11.68 -22.92 -22.69
N THR A 634 -11.81 -22.65 -21.38
CA THR A 634 -12.86 -23.26 -20.55
C THR A 634 -14.26 -22.87 -21.05
N TYR A 635 -14.47 -21.59 -21.35
CA TYR A 635 -15.75 -21.08 -21.84
C TYR A 635 -16.15 -21.70 -23.19
N GLU A 636 -15.21 -21.79 -24.13
CA GLU A 636 -15.42 -22.43 -25.44
C GLU A 636 -15.88 -23.88 -25.30
N ILE A 637 -15.20 -24.67 -24.45
CA ILE A 637 -15.59 -26.07 -24.17
C ILE A 637 -17.01 -26.14 -23.59
N LEU A 638 -17.36 -25.25 -22.67
CA LEU A 638 -18.70 -25.24 -22.07
C LEU A 638 -19.79 -24.88 -23.07
N ILE A 639 -19.52 -23.92 -23.95
CA ILE A 639 -20.45 -23.53 -25.02
C ILE A 639 -20.61 -24.68 -26.04
N GLU A 640 -19.53 -25.39 -26.38
CA GLU A 640 -19.57 -26.60 -27.22
C GLU A 640 -20.44 -27.70 -26.58
N ARG A 641 -20.34 -27.89 -25.25
CA ARG A 641 -21.16 -28.86 -24.50
C ARG A 641 -22.64 -28.47 -24.47
N ASN A 642 -22.95 -27.22 -24.14
CA ASN A 642 -24.33 -26.72 -24.08
C ASN A 642 -24.41 -25.19 -24.05
N SER A 643 -24.48 -24.57 -25.22
CA SER A 643 -24.56 -23.11 -25.39
C SER A 643 -25.66 -22.42 -24.55
N SER A 644 -26.84 -23.04 -24.44
CA SER A 644 -27.98 -22.45 -23.71
C SER A 644 -27.79 -22.43 -22.20
N LYS A 645 -27.06 -23.41 -21.65
CA LYS A 645 -26.90 -23.56 -20.20
C LYS A 645 -25.81 -22.65 -19.63
N PHE A 646 -24.73 -22.44 -20.38
CA PHE A 646 -23.51 -21.83 -19.86
C PHE A 646 -23.30 -20.36 -20.26
N SER A 647 -24.11 -19.82 -21.16
CA SER A 647 -24.03 -18.41 -21.58
C SER A 647 -24.21 -17.40 -20.43
N GLY A 648 -24.96 -17.76 -19.38
CA GLY A 648 -25.18 -16.89 -18.21
C GLY A 648 -24.19 -17.10 -17.05
N PHE A 649 -23.11 -17.86 -17.24
CA PHE A 649 -22.17 -18.14 -16.16
C PHE A 649 -21.23 -16.97 -15.93
N SER A 650 -21.09 -16.55 -14.66
CA SER A 650 -20.08 -15.58 -14.26
C SER A 650 -18.66 -16.12 -14.48
N SER A 651 -17.68 -15.21 -14.58
CA SER A 651 -16.24 -15.56 -14.62
C SER A 651 -15.83 -16.49 -13.48
N GLN A 652 -16.36 -16.23 -12.28
CA GLN A 652 -16.08 -17.05 -11.11
C GLN A 652 -16.66 -18.47 -11.24
N SER A 653 -17.84 -18.61 -11.86
CA SER A 653 -18.46 -19.90 -12.12
C SER A 653 -17.66 -20.71 -13.14
N ILE A 654 -17.17 -20.06 -14.20
CA ILE A 654 -16.32 -20.69 -15.22
C ILE A 654 -15.03 -21.21 -14.59
N ARG A 655 -14.34 -20.37 -13.81
CA ARG A 655 -13.12 -20.77 -13.07
C ARG A 655 -13.35 -21.92 -12.10
N ARG A 656 -14.46 -21.91 -11.35
CA ARG A 656 -14.80 -23.04 -10.47
C ARG A 656 -15.01 -24.33 -11.27
N MET A 657 -15.65 -24.25 -12.44
CA MET A 657 -15.79 -25.43 -13.28
C MET A 657 -14.48 -25.91 -13.88
N PHE A 658 -13.51 -25.02 -14.12
CA PHE A 658 -12.16 -25.45 -14.44
C PHE A 658 -11.53 -26.27 -13.30
N PHE A 659 -11.51 -25.72 -12.08
CA PHE A 659 -10.86 -26.39 -10.95
C PHE A 659 -11.57 -27.65 -10.43
N TYR A 660 -12.88 -27.78 -10.64
CA TYR A 660 -13.69 -28.87 -10.07
C TYR A 660 -14.45 -29.71 -11.11
N GLY A 661 -14.36 -29.35 -12.39
CA GLY A 661 -15.09 -30.01 -13.46
C GLY A 661 -14.37 -31.26 -13.97
N THR A 662 -15.15 -32.20 -14.49
CA THR A 662 -14.63 -33.32 -15.27
C THR A 662 -14.56 -32.90 -16.74
N PHE A 663 -13.34 -32.76 -17.26
CA PHE A 663 -13.06 -32.55 -18.68
C PHE A 663 -12.67 -33.89 -19.34
N ALA A 664 -13.05 -34.06 -20.60
CA ALA A 664 -12.60 -35.16 -21.43
C ALA A 664 -11.12 -34.96 -21.82
N GLU A 665 -10.45 -36.03 -22.24
CA GLU A 665 -9.02 -36.00 -22.57
C GLU A 665 -8.68 -35.02 -23.71
N ASP A 666 -9.55 -34.91 -24.71
CA ASP A 666 -9.42 -33.95 -25.81
C ASP A 666 -9.66 -32.50 -25.38
N GLU A 667 -10.54 -32.28 -24.41
CA GLU A 667 -10.79 -30.96 -23.81
C GLU A 667 -9.60 -30.52 -22.94
N ILE A 668 -8.97 -31.44 -22.21
CA ILE A 668 -7.74 -31.18 -21.45
C ILE A 668 -6.63 -30.73 -22.40
N GLY A 669 -6.49 -31.34 -23.59
CA GLY A 669 -5.53 -30.90 -24.59
C GLY A 669 -5.73 -29.46 -25.06
N LYS A 670 -6.99 -28.97 -25.11
CA LYS A 670 -7.29 -27.55 -25.40
C LYS A 670 -6.92 -26.63 -24.24
N LEU A 671 -7.16 -27.06 -23.00
CA LEU A 671 -6.82 -26.30 -21.78
C LEU A 671 -5.31 -26.22 -21.56
N ALA A 672 -4.59 -27.31 -21.84
CA ALA A 672 -3.13 -27.38 -21.82
C ALA A 672 -2.48 -26.81 -23.09
N SER A 673 -3.12 -25.84 -23.77
CA SER A 673 -2.52 -25.23 -24.96
C SER A 673 -1.16 -24.64 -24.63
N SER A 674 -0.20 -24.78 -25.55
CA SER A 674 1.18 -24.32 -25.31
C SER A 674 1.22 -22.84 -24.93
N ARG A 675 0.36 -22.01 -25.53
CA ARG A 675 0.27 -20.58 -25.23
C ARG A 675 -0.11 -20.27 -23.77
N ILE A 676 -0.99 -21.06 -23.14
CA ILE A 676 -1.37 -20.87 -21.72
C ILE A 676 -0.17 -21.19 -20.82
N LEU A 677 0.45 -22.35 -21.04
CA LEU A 677 1.61 -22.80 -20.27
C LEU A 677 2.81 -21.86 -20.46
N GLU A 678 3.16 -21.51 -21.69
CA GLU A 678 4.24 -20.56 -22.01
C GLU A 678 4.04 -19.21 -21.30
N THR A 679 2.79 -18.73 -21.21
CA THR A 679 2.48 -17.46 -20.54
C THR A 679 2.68 -17.57 -19.02
N TYR A 680 2.20 -18.64 -18.38
CA TYR A 680 2.42 -18.85 -16.95
C TYR A 680 3.88 -19.15 -16.60
N GLU A 681 4.58 -19.93 -17.42
CA GLU A 681 6.01 -20.25 -17.24
C GLU A 681 6.83 -18.96 -17.25
N LYS A 682 6.57 -18.07 -18.21
CA LYS A 682 7.23 -16.75 -18.27
C LYS A 682 6.94 -15.91 -17.03
N ALA A 683 5.69 -15.85 -16.58
CA ALA A 683 5.32 -15.15 -15.35
C ALA A 683 6.02 -15.74 -14.12
N ALA A 684 6.03 -17.07 -13.98
CA ALA A 684 6.68 -17.76 -12.87
C ALA A 684 8.20 -17.53 -12.87
N GLU A 685 8.85 -17.62 -14.03
CA GLU A 685 10.29 -17.39 -14.15
C GLU A 685 10.68 -15.98 -13.67
N GLU A 686 9.94 -14.96 -14.10
CA GLU A 686 10.20 -13.58 -13.69
C GLU A 686 9.94 -13.35 -12.19
N LEU A 687 8.83 -13.89 -11.67
CA LEU A 687 8.51 -13.80 -10.24
C LEU A 687 9.52 -14.56 -9.37
N LYS A 688 10.07 -15.68 -9.87
CA LYS A 688 11.15 -16.42 -9.21
C LYS A 688 12.43 -15.59 -9.15
N LEU A 689 12.78 -14.90 -10.23
CA LEU A 689 13.95 -14.03 -10.26
C LEU A 689 13.77 -12.85 -9.29
N LEU A 690 12.64 -12.16 -9.33
CA LEU A 690 12.32 -11.03 -8.45
C LEU A 690 12.24 -11.42 -6.97
N PHE A 691 11.43 -12.43 -6.64
CA PHE A 691 11.01 -12.70 -5.26
C PHE A 691 11.51 -14.04 -4.70
N GLY A 692 12.00 -14.95 -5.55
CA GLY A 692 12.43 -16.29 -5.14
C GLY A 692 11.37 -17.36 -5.42
N ASP A 693 11.81 -18.62 -5.48
CA ASP A 693 10.93 -19.75 -5.76
C ASP A 693 10.02 -20.15 -4.58
N TRP A 694 10.40 -19.74 -3.37
CA TRP A 694 9.64 -19.90 -2.14
C TRP A 694 8.55 -18.85 -1.97
N HIS A 695 8.60 -17.73 -2.71
CA HIS A 695 7.66 -16.63 -2.51
C HIS A 695 6.26 -16.99 -3.00
N GLU A 696 5.24 -16.41 -2.35
CA GLU A 696 3.84 -16.73 -2.67
C GLU A 696 3.47 -16.37 -4.12
N TYR A 697 4.03 -15.28 -4.67
CA TYR A 697 3.76 -14.90 -6.06
C TYR A 697 4.23 -15.95 -7.06
N HIS A 698 5.46 -16.48 -6.89
CA HIS A 698 5.95 -17.56 -7.73
C HIS A 698 5.15 -18.85 -7.52
N THR A 699 4.99 -19.28 -6.26
CA THR A 699 4.35 -20.56 -5.94
C THR A 699 2.89 -20.61 -6.40
N GLN A 700 2.16 -19.50 -6.30
CA GLN A 700 0.77 -19.42 -6.80
C GLN A 700 0.70 -19.59 -8.33
N VAL A 701 1.60 -18.98 -9.10
CA VAL A 701 1.65 -19.17 -10.56
C VAL A 701 2.12 -20.58 -10.92
N HIS A 702 3.16 -21.07 -10.25
CA HIS A 702 3.70 -22.41 -10.46
C HIS A 702 2.67 -23.50 -10.14
N GLU A 703 1.84 -23.32 -9.11
CA GLU A 703 0.72 -24.21 -8.82
C GLU A 703 -0.31 -24.27 -9.94
N LYS A 704 -0.53 -23.17 -10.68
CA LYS A 704 -1.39 -23.18 -11.87
C LYS A 704 -0.76 -24.07 -12.94
N ILE A 705 0.54 -23.90 -13.22
CA ILE A 705 1.29 -24.73 -14.19
C ILE A 705 1.18 -26.22 -13.82
N ILE A 706 1.43 -26.59 -12.56
CA ILE A 706 1.31 -27.99 -12.12
C ILE A 706 -0.12 -28.50 -12.32
N LYS A 707 -1.13 -27.71 -11.94
CA LYS A 707 -2.53 -28.11 -12.11
C LYS A 707 -2.90 -28.31 -13.59
N GLU A 708 -2.34 -27.52 -14.50
CA GLU A 708 -2.52 -27.70 -15.95
C GLU A 708 -1.76 -28.92 -16.49
N CYS A 709 -0.50 -29.12 -16.09
CA CYS A 709 0.36 -30.21 -16.61
C CYS A 709 0.01 -31.58 -16.01
N VAL A 710 -0.45 -31.61 -14.75
CA VAL A 710 -0.71 -32.83 -13.97
C VAL A 710 -2.22 -33.11 -13.92
N PHE A 711 -2.98 -32.78 -14.98
CA PHE A 711 -4.31 -33.35 -15.19
C PHE A 711 -4.17 -34.86 -15.53
N VAL A 712 -3.63 -35.61 -14.58
CA VAL A 712 -3.66 -37.07 -14.56
C VAL A 712 -5.13 -37.44 -14.40
N PRO A 713 -5.72 -38.20 -15.34
CA PRO A 713 -7.09 -38.64 -15.21
C PRO A 713 -7.30 -39.26 -13.81
N PRO A 714 -8.48 -39.10 -13.17
CA PRO A 714 -8.76 -39.64 -11.83
C PRO A 714 -8.54 -41.16 -11.66
N LEU A 715 -8.20 -41.87 -12.74
CA LEU A 715 -7.80 -43.25 -12.75
C LEU A 715 -6.64 -43.56 -11.78
N VAL A 716 -5.69 -42.64 -11.57
CA VAL A 716 -4.57 -42.92 -10.62
C VAL A 716 -5.04 -42.86 -9.15
N ALA A 717 -6.01 -42.02 -8.81
CA ALA A 717 -6.61 -42.01 -7.46
C ALA A 717 -7.43 -43.28 -7.15
N LEU A 718 -7.88 -44.02 -8.17
CA LEU A 718 -8.56 -45.31 -8.04
C LEU A 718 -7.61 -46.52 -7.97
N VAL A 719 -6.33 -46.36 -8.31
CA VAL A 719 -5.33 -47.45 -8.26
C VAL A 719 -4.59 -47.48 -6.92
N ILE A 720 -4.51 -46.37 -6.18
CA ILE A 720 -3.85 -46.30 -4.87
C ILE A 720 -4.46 -47.24 -3.80
N PRO A 721 -5.77 -47.58 -3.78
CA PRO A 721 -6.30 -48.56 -2.83
C PRO A 721 -6.06 -50.03 -3.21
N LEU A 722 -5.53 -50.33 -4.41
CA LEU A 722 -5.43 -51.71 -4.94
C LEU A 722 -4.04 -52.35 -4.81
N LEU A 723 -3.05 -51.63 -4.27
CA LEU A 723 -1.78 -52.25 -3.91
C LEU A 723 -1.98 -53.12 -2.65
N PRO A 724 -1.76 -54.44 -2.70
CA PRO A 724 -1.85 -55.29 -1.53
C PRO A 724 -0.80 -54.84 -0.50
N PRO A 725 -1.09 -54.91 0.82
CA PRO A 725 -0.10 -54.55 1.82
C PRO A 725 1.13 -55.42 1.64
N ALA A 726 2.27 -54.78 1.37
CA ALA A 726 3.56 -55.45 1.30
C ALA A 726 3.81 -56.14 2.66
N LYS A 727 3.72 -57.47 2.66
CA LYS A 727 4.16 -58.30 3.77
C LYS A 727 5.68 -58.40 3.71
N GLU A 728 6.37 -57.35 4.16
CA GLU A 728 7.77 -57.47 4.53
C GLU A 728 7.90 -57.40 6.04
N THR A 729 8.40 -58.50 6.59
CA THR A 729 8.77 -58.65 8.00
C THR A 729 9.94 -57.73 8.32
N VAL A 730 9.67 -56.67 9.07
CA VAL A 730 10.71 -55.83 9.70
C VAL A 730 11.17 -56.50 11.01
N PRO A 731 12.47 -56.57 11.33
CA PRO A 731 12.96 -57.15 12.58
C PRO A 731 12.60 -56.27 13.78
N GLU A 732 12.20 -56.89 14.89
CA GLU A 732 11.97 -56.23 16.17
C GLU A 732 13.21 -55.45 16.63
N PHE A 733 13.13 -54.12 16.64
CA PHE A 733 14.01 -53.27 17.43
C PHE A 733 13.28 -52.77 18.67
N ASN A 734 13.86 -53.12 19.82
CA ASN A 734 13.36 -52.85 21.15
C ASN A 734 13.84 -51.46 21.58
N LEU A 735 12.97 -50.44 21.52
CA LEU A 735 13.23 -49.13 22.13
C LEU A 735 11.98 -48.63 22.86
N GLY A 736 12.15 -48.37 24.15
CA GLY A 736 11.10 -47.93 25.06
C GLY A 736 10.70 -46.48 24.87
N ARG A 737 9.38 -46.25 24.99
CA ARG A 737 8.67 -45.02 25.37
C ARG A 737 9.38 -43.68 25.15
N ARG A 738 8.92 -42.93 24.13
CA ARG A 738 8.43 -41.54 24.22
C ARG A 738 7.60 -41.21 22.96
N ASN A 739 6.40 -40.67 23.17
CA ASN A 739 5.48 -40.21 22.12
C ASN A 739 5.94 -38.85 21.57
N VAL A 740 6.63 -38.81 20.43
CA VAL A 740 6.65 -37.71 19.44
C VAL A 740 7.18 -38.33 18.15
N ASP A 741 6.34 -38.88 17.25
CA ASP A 741 6.85 -39.33 15.92
C ASP A 741 5.77 -39.56 14.84
N THR A 742 4.52 -39.12 15.04
CA THR A 742 3.49 -39.28 13.99
C THR A 742 3.61 -38.20 12.90
N ALA A 743 4.11 -37.02 13.23
CA ALA A 743 4.33 -35.93 12.27
C ALA A 743 5.56 -36.18 11.39
N LEU A 744 6.67 -36.66 11.97
CA LEU A 744 7.91 -36.93 11.22
C LEU A 744 7.72 -38.07 10.20
N LEU A 745 6.98 -39.11 10.57
CA LEU A 745 6.61 -40.20 9.65
C LEU A 745 5.63 -39.76 8.55
N PHE A 746 4.83 -38.71 8.78
CA PHE A 746 3.95 -38.15 7.76
C PHE A 746 4.75 -37.31 6.75
N THR A 747 5.65 -36.44 7.24
CA THR A 747 6.52 -35.61 6.39
C THR A 747 7.44 -36.47 5.53
N GLN A 748 8.07 -37.50 6.10
CA GLN A 748 8.92 -38.43 5.34
C GLN A 748 8.14 -39.22 4.27
N ARG A 749 6.85 -39.51 4.51
CA ARG A 749 6.00 -40.16 3.51
C ARG A 749 5.58 -39.20 2.39
N VAL A 750 5.37 -37.92 2.69
CA VAL A 750 5.05 -36.89 1.69
C VAL A 750 6.27 -36.62 0.81
N GLU A 751 7.46 -36.51 1.40
CA GLU A 751 8.71 -36.33 0.63
C GLU A 751 9.02 -37.55 -0.24
N TYR A 752 8.88 -38.76 0.30
CA TYR A 752 9.03 -39.99 -0.49
C TYR A 752 8.03 -40.06 -1.66
N PHE A 753 6.77 -39.66 -1.46
CA PHE A 753 5.77 -39.62 -2.53
C PHE A 753 6.07 -38.53 -3.57
N ARG A 754 6.57 -37.36 -3.14
CA ARG A 754 7.01 -36.29 -4.05
C ARG A 754 8.14 -36.78 -4.93
N ASP A 755 9.16 -37.40 -4.35
CA ASP A 755 10.34 -37.86 -5.08
C ASP A 755 9.97 -39.01 -6.04
N LEU A 756 9.05 -39.91 -5.64
CA LEU A 756 8.53 -40.96 -6.51
C LEU A 756 7.71 -40.42 -7.69
N MET A 757 6.97 -39.32 -7.52
CA MET A 757 6.25 -38.68 -8.63
C MET A 757 7.20 -37.94 -9.57
N VAL A 758 8.25 -37.30 -9.04
CA VAL A 758 9.26 -36.61 -9.86
C VAL A 758 10.03 -37.62 -10.72
N ASP A 759 10.43 -38.78 -10.17
CA ASP A 759 11.10 -39.84 -10.92
C ASP A 759 10.20 -40.46 -12.00
N HIS A 760 8.89 -40.53 -11.77
CA HIS A 760 7.92 -41.07 -12.74
C HIS A 760 7.53 -40.07 -13.84
N ILE A 761 7.64 -38.76 -13.57
CA ILE A 761 7.44 -37.70 -14.57
C ILE A 761 8.67 -37.57 -15.48
N HIS A 762 9.87 -37.94 -15.01
CA HIS A 762 11.10 -37.94 -15.79
C HIS A 762 11.35 -39.21 -16.63
N SER A 763 10.63 -40.31 -16.37
CA SER A 763 10.69 -41.55 -17.19
C SER A 763 9.58 -41.58 -18.23
#